data_AF-A0A959HG46-F1
#
_entry.id   AF-A0A959HG46-F1
#
_cell.length_a   1.000
_cell.length_b   1.000
_cell.length_c   1.000
_cell.angle_alpha   90.00
_cell.angle_beta   90.00
_cell.angle_gamma   90.00
#
_symmetry.space_group_name_H-M   'P 1'
#
loop_
_entity.id
_entity.type
_entity.pdbx_description
1 polymer ?
#
loop_
_entity_poly.entity_id
_entity_poly.type
_entity_poly.pdbx_seq_one_letter_code
_entity_poly.pdbx_strand_id
1 'polypeptide(L)'
;MSPRTFLFLALSTLTISLSAQSGQQLLEQQDYDTARETLEKELRQDEESVEALLGMARLYAEEAYAQYNPDTAYAYLREAQRHIRKLSKGQQKKLEQQGLDNRGIRMLKNDIRDKGLQFAIEKGESEALLQYMDHYSRLSAENKKKAMRAFLQARFEELRRKGGYEPLRDFARSSRADTKEYLPELEQRLHDAIFEAYFQTRDSTHPGSLFNLLADFPEAAARLDEPLSQALWKKPYIARAEAALRGLNHRQLPQTIRVVYYYHYITGDWGDLLGFQNRYPYYADSFNIQAAITIARTAPDLKLGFTDDRMPAYQHYIELAAPVHKAFVALQQAIARDLDRKDWEKAAATVRRFAPFFGENDPRISSLLSLLAQPEEGVAPSALSDAVNSELGEYAPAISADGQLLFFCRNMGRNEDIYAARREGETWTTPYPIDALNTAEKHEAPLALSADNTTLLMYDGGIVKYTDKLAEGWSAPRNFFSAAHTPEWQGSTTFASNREAVIFAARSMDVIGARNDDNIDLFVSRRQPDGSWGPPANLGTTLNTPFEDRSPFLHPDMRTLYFSSSGHGGLGNLDVFIATRIGDGWLEWTEPANLGKEINKPGRDWGYKISTDGTTAYFSADTPGKREELYQVAVPEQFRPQPVSTIRGSILGLDGKPLAAELRLEDLGTGEAAGLIQPDPETGAFFITLPSGRLYSYTVEGPGLYPVSNNIDLRGGATAFDTEAIIEVPTLEEIQEGDITLPLKNLFFETDKYAIQAESFPELDRLAEVVKAYGLKVEVAGHTDHIGGAEYNQALSQNRAEAVRAYLLSRGVAADQINAAGYGLAQPVANNETEEGRALNRRVEVRFRGSEGVRE
;
A
#
# COMPACT_ATOMS: atom_id res chain seq x y z
N MET A 1 22.27 18.08 30.00
CA MET A 1 21.79 18.55 31.32
C MET A 1 20.27 18.61 31.27
N SER A 2 19.56 17.81 32.08
CA SER A 2 18.09 17.65 32.02
C SER A 2 17.41 18.25 33.26
N PRO A 3 16.12 18.67 33.16
CA PRO A 3 15.42 19.46 34.18
C PRO A 3 14.95 18.59 35.35
N ARG A 4 15.85 18.21 36.26
CA ARG A 4 15.51 17.39 37.46
C ARG A 4 16.00 17.95 38.80
N THR A 5 16.42 19.21 38.87
CA THR A 5 16.89 19.80 40.13
C THR A 5 16.13 21.06 40.45
N PHE A 6 14.90 20.94 40.95
CA PHE A 6 14.26 21.97 41.76
C PHE A 6 13.04 21.38 42.48
N LEU A 7 13.17 21.12 43.78
CA LEU A 7 12.19 21.40 44.83
C LEU A 7 12.77 20.95 46.18
N PHE A 8 13.09 21.89 47.08
CA PHE A 8 12.63 21.92 48.49
C PHE A 8 13.40 22.96 49.31
N LEU A 9 12.74 24.10 49.58
CA LEU A 9 13.13 25.07 50.61
C LEU A 9 11.84 25.65 51.20
N ALA A 10 11.36 25.04 52.29
CA ALA A 10 10.52 25.63 53.33
C ALA A 10 9.96 24.52 54.23
N LEU A 11 10.61 24.28 55.37
CA LEU A 11 10.06 23.46 56.45
C LEU A 11 9.34 24.36 57.44
N SER A 12 8.02 24.25 57.49
CA SER A 12 7.29 24.45 58.74
C SER A 12 6.03 23.58 58.76
N THR A 13 5.95 22.73 59.79
CA THR A 13 4.76 21.99 60.31
C THR A 13 4.42 20.60 59.79
N LEU A 14 5.39 19.77 59.41
CA LEU A 14 5.29 18.31 59.60
C LEU A 14 6.46 17.90 60.46
N THR A 15 6.25 17.10 61.50
CA THR A 15 7.31 16.34 62.15
C THR A 15 7.80 15.28 61.16
N ILE A 16 8.59 15.72 60.19
CA ILE A 16 9.42 14.83 59.38
C ILE A 16 10.59 14.45 60.30
N SER A 17 10.88 13.16 60.42
CA SER A 17 12.07 12.78 61.17
C SER A 17 13.31 13.29 60.44
N LEU A 18 14.23 13.89 61.21
CA LEU A 18 15.54 14.31 60.69
C LEU A 18 16.29 13.14 60.04
N SER A 19 16.01 11.90 60.48
CA SER A 19 16.58 10.67 59.96
C SER A 19 16.14 10.36 58.53
N ALA A 20 14.83 10.44 58.22
CA ALA A 20 14.34 10.20 56.86
C ALA A 20 14.87 11.24 55.85
N GLN A 21 14.96 12.51 56.26
CA GLN A 21 15.56 13.58 55.43
C GLN A 21 17.06 13.36 55.20
N SER A 22 17.79 12.99 56.26
CA SER A 22 19.22 12.66 56.15
C SER A 22 19.43 11.48 55.21
N GLY A 23 18.59 10.45 55.27
CA GLY A 23 18.64 9.29 54.37
C GLY A 23 18.46 9.68 52.90
N GLN A 24 17.51 10.56 52.60
CA GLN A 24 17.32 11.05 51.22
C GLN A 24 18.48 11.90 50.71
N GLN A 25 19.07 12.75 51.56
CA GLN A 25 20.26 13.54 51.20
C GLN A 25 21.47 12.65 50.89
N LEU A 26 21.64 11.55 51.63
CA LEU A 26 22.72 10.59 51.38
C LEU A 26 22.53 9.86 50.03
N LEU A 27 21.29 9.57 49.62
CA LEU A 27 21.01 9.04 48.28
C LEU A 27 21.44 10.01 47.17
N GLU A 28 21.20 11.31 47.35
CA GLU A 28 21.63 12.33 46.38
C GLU A 28 23.15 12.45 46.29
N GLN A 29 23.85 12.18 47.40
CA GLN A 29 25.31 12.14 47.49
C GLN A 29 25.92 10.82 47.01
N GLN A 30 25.07 9.87 46.56
CA GLN A 30 25.46 8.52 46.14
C GLN A 30 26.12 7.68 47.25
N ASP A 31 25.88 8.02 48.52
CA ASP A 31 26.32 7.24 49.69
C ASP A 31 25.24 6.22 50.07
N TYR A 32 25.13 5.18 49.24
CA TYR A 32 24.00 4.25 49.25
C TYR A 32 23.94 3.36 50.51
N ASP A 33 25.07 2.90 51.02
CA ASP A 33 25.11 2.02 52.20
C ASP A 33 24.72 2.79 53.47
N THR A 34 25.24 4.02 53.64
CA THR A 34 24.88 4.88 54.77
C THR A 34 23.44 5.35 54.66
N ALA A 35 22.95 5.64 53.45
CA ALA A 35 21.54 5.94 53.20
C ALA A 35 20.64 4.77 53.62
N ARG A 36 20.99 3.53 53.24
CA ARG A 36 20.26 2.32 53.63
C ARG A 36 20.16 2.18 55.13
N GLU A 37 21.30 2.23 55.84
CA GLU A 37 21.33 2.05 57.29
C GLU A 37 20.50 3.11 58.02
N THR A 38 20.52 4.35 57.51
CA THR A 38 19.75 5.48 58.05
C THR A 38 18.25 5.28 57.82
N LEU A 39 17.84 4.90 56.62
CA LEU A 39 16.44 4.65 56.27
C LEU A 39 15.87 3.40 56.97
N GLU A 40 16.65 2.33 57.11
CA GLU A 40 16.27 1.15 57.88
C GLU A 40 16.12 1.44 59.37
N LYS A 41 17.02 2.26 59.94
CA LYS A 41 16.91 2.68 61.33
C LYS A 41 15.63 3.47 61.57
N GLU A 42 15.24 4.30 60.62
CA GLU A 42 13.96 5.01 60.65
C GLU A 42 12.77 4.04 60.58
N LEU A 43 12.78 3.09 59.64
CA LEU A 43 11.70 2.09 59.53
C LEU A 43 11.60 1.19 60.76
N ARG A 44 12.69 0.96 61.51
CA ARG A 44 12.65 0.25 62.80
C ARG A 44 12.00 1.08 63.92
N GLN A 45 11.99 2.40 63.81
CA GLN A 45 11.40 3.30 64.80
C GLN A 45 9.94 3.65 64.44
N ASP A 46 9.65 3.78 63.15
CA ASP A 46 8.32 3.96 62.58
C ASP A 46 8.19 3.17 61.27
N GLU A 47 7.64 1.96 61.34
CA GLU A 47 7.44 1.09 60.18
C GLU A 47 6.47 1.67 59.15
N GLU A 48 5.62 2.63 59.55
CA GLU A 48 4.67 3.29 58.65
C GLU A 48 5.24 4.57 58.00
N SER A 49 6.51 4.88 58.23
CA SER A 49 7.19 6.08 57.69
C SER A 49 7.21 6.07 56.17
N VAL A 50 6.32 6.86 55.58
CA VAL A 50 6.16 6.98 54.12
C VAL A 50 7.44 7.50 53.47
N GLU A 51 8.10 8.50 54.06
CA GLU A 51 9.35 9.04 53.51
C GLU A 51 10.48 8.01 53.52
N ALA A 52 10.58 7.19 54.56
CA ALA A 52 11.61 6.16 54.65
C ALA A 52 11.34 5.00 53.67
N LEU A 53 10.07 4.58 53.52
CA LEU A 53 9.67 3.59 52.50
C LEU A 53 9.94 4.09 51.07
N LEU A 54 9.67 5.37 50.78
CA LEU A 54 9.98 5.97 49.49
C LEU A 54 11.49 6.14 49.26
N GLY A 55 12.25 6.43 50.32
CA GLY A 55 13.72 6.42 50.28
C GLY A 55 14.29 5.04 49.96
N MET A 56 13.81 4.00 50.63
CA MET A 56 14.21 2.60 50.36
C MET A 56 13.84 2.19 48.93
N ALA A 57 12.65 2.58 48.47
CA ALA A 57 12.26 2.35 47.08
C ALA A 57 13.22 3.01 46.07
N ARG A 58 13.64 4.26 46.31
CA ARG A 58 14.59 4.96 45.44
C ARG A 58 15.98 4.33 45.48
N LEU A 59 16.46 3.92 46.66
CA LEU A 59 17.73 3.22 46.82
C LEU A 59 17.80 1.95 45.97
N TYR A 60 16.81 1.05 46.11
CA TYR A 60 16.77 -0.20 45.36
C TYR A 60 16.47 -0.01 43.86
N ALA A 61 16.03 1.17 43.46
CA ALA A 61 15.80 1.57 42.07
C ALA A 61 17.04 2.18 41.39
N GLU A 62 18.14 2.38 42.13
CA GLU A 62 19.35 3.01 41.63
C GLU A 62 20.33 1.97 41.08
N GLU A 63 20.68 2.06 39.80
CA GLU A 63 21.50 1.06 39.10
C GLU A 63 22.94 1.03 39.65
N ALA A 64 23.44 2.15 40.14
CA ALA A 64 24.76 2.26 40.76
C ALA A 64 24.83 1.60 42.15
N TYR A 65 23.70 1.23 42.74
CA TYR A 65 23.67 0.55 44.03
C TYR A 65 23.96 -0.94 43.84
N ALA A 66 24.93 -1.46 44.61
CA ALA A 66 25.39 -2.85 44.48
C ALA A 66 24.30 -3.91 44.68
N GLN A 67 23.22 -3.58 45.40
CA GLN A 67 22.06 -4.45 45.61
C GLN A 67 20.83 -3.95 44.82
N TYR A 68 21.03 -3.26 43.68
CA TYR A 68 19.96 -2.87 42.77
C TYR A 68 18.98 -4.03 42.56
N ASN A 69 17.71 -3.78 42.91
CA ASN A 69 16.67 -4.79 42.87
C ASN A 69 15.31 -4.10 42.64
N PRO A 70 14.86 -4.03 41.37
CA PRO A 70 13.63 -3.31 41.03
C PRO A 70 12.38 -3.92 41.68
N ASP A 71 12.36 -5.23 41.95
CA ASP A 71 11.24 -5.89 42.63
C ASP A 71 11.15 -5.45 44.10
N THR A 72 12.30 -5.31 44.75
CA THR A 72 12.42 -4.80 46.12
C THR A 72 12.00 -3.34 46.18
N ALA A 73 12.46 -2.52 45.22
CA ALA A 73 12.02 -1.13 45.07
C ALA A 73 10.49 -1.03 44.91
N TYR A 74 9.92 -1.90 44.07
CA TYR A 74 8.48 -1.95 43.81
C TYR A 74 7.67 -2.39 45.05
N ALA A 75 8.21 -3.31 45.86
CA ALA A 75 7.61 -3.73 47.12
C ALA A 75 7.50 -2.56 48.10
N TYR A 76 8.57 -1.80 48.31
CA TYR A 76 8.57 -0.61 49.15
C TYR A 76 7.61 0.46 48.65
N LEU A 77 7.45 0.67 47.33
CA LEU A 77 6.45 1.59 46.80
C LEU A 77 5.01 1.15 47.03
N ARG A 78 4.74 -0.16 46.95
CA ARG A 78 3.40 -0.70 47.28
C ARG A 78 3.09 -0.49 48.75
N GLU A 79 4.08 -0.66 49.62
CA GLU A 79 3.96 -0.41 51.05
C GLU A 79 3.71 1.07 51.34
N ALA A 80 4.53 1.97 50.80
CA ALA A 80 4.34 3.41 50.92
C ALA A 80 2.94 3.85 50.49
N GLN A 81 2.44 3.35 49.36
CA GLN A 81 1.07 3.63 48.89
C GLN A 81 -0.02 3.14 49.86
N ARG A 82 0.18 2.00 50.51
CA ARG A 82 -0.78 1.48 51.52
C ARG A 82 -0.85 2.42 52.72
N HIS A 83 0.29 2.93 53.18
CA HIS A 83 0.34 3.84 54.33
C HIS A 83 -0.17 5.25 53.99
N ILE A 84 0.12 5.79 52.79
CA ILE A 84 -0.41 7.10 52.34
C ILE A 84 -1.94 7.15 52.38
N ARG A 85 -2.61 6.05 52.02
CA ARG A 85 -4.08 5.96 52.03
C ARG A 85 -4.68 6.07 53.44
N LYS A 86 -3.90 5.77 54.48
CA LYS A 86 -4.32 5.86 55.89
C LYS A 86 -4.12 7.28 56.47
N LEU A 87 -3.35 8.15 55.80
CA LEU A 87 -3.07 9.51 56.27
C LEU A 87 -4.29 10.44 56.17
N SER A 88 -4.32 11.48 57.01
CA SER A 88 -5.36 12.52 56.93
C SER A 88 -5.23 13.35 55.64
N LYS A 89 -6.33 13.96 55.17
CA LYS A 89 -6.33 14.81 53.96
C LYS A 89 -5.29 15.96 54.03
N GLY A 90 -5.06 16.52 55.21
CA GLY A 90 -4.06 17.55 55.42
C GLY A 90 -2.62 17.04 55.22
N GLN A 91 -2.32 15.84 55.71
CA GLN A 91 -1.02 15.19 55.52
C GLN A 91 -0.81 14.75 54.06
N GLN A 92 -1.83 14.21 53.41
CA GLN A 92 -1.78 13.85 51.98
C GLN A 92 -1.49 15.07 51.11
N LYS A 93 -2.10 16.22 51.39
CA LYS A 93 -1.85 17.48 50.65
C LYS A 93 -0.41 17.98 50.81
N LYS A 94 0.24 17.73 51.96
CA LYS A 94 1.66 18.07 52.15
C LYS A 94 2.59 17.14 51.36
N LEU A 95 2.29 15.84 51.35
CA LEU A 95 3.01 14.89 50.48
C LEU A 95 2.85 15.22 49.00
N GLU A 96 1.66 15.71 48.60
CA GLU A 96 1.40 16.22 47.25
C GLU A 96 2.23 17.44 46.91
N GLN A 97 2.38 18.41 47.82
CA GLN A 97 3.31 19.52 47.66
C GLN A 97 4.76 19.06 47.52
N GLN A 98 5.09 17.88 48.05
CA GLN A 98 6.40 17.23 47.95
C GLN A 98 6.58 16.31 46.74
N GLY A 99 5.55 16.14 45.91
CA GLY A 99 5.60 15.19 44.80
C GLY A 99 5.71 13.72 45.24
N LEU A 100 5.39 13.43 46.50
CA LEU A 100 5.43 12.09 47.13
C LEU A 100 4.02 11.48 47.27
N ASP A 101 3.06 12.00 46.51
CA ASP A 101 1.68 11.53 46.47
C ASP A 101 1.49 10.30 45.57
N ASN A 102 0.24 9.86 45.41
CA ASN A 102 -0.08 8.73 44.55
C ASN A 102 0.30 8.96 43.08
N ARG A 103 0.32 10.21 42.59
CA ARG A 103 0.79 10.54 41.25
C ARG A 103 2.31 10.36 41.15
N GLY A 104 3.08 10.92 42.08
CA GLY A 104 4.53 10.76 42.14
C GLY A 104 4.96 9.31 42.25
N ILE A 105 4.30 8.50 43.08
CA ILE A 105 4.61 7.06 43.20
C ILE A 105 4.25 6.30 41.93
N ARG A 106 3.16 6.67 41.24
CA ARG A 106 2.83 6.06 39.94
C ARG A 106 3.92 6.35 38.91
N MET A 107 4.44 7.58 38.89
CA MET A 107 5.57 7.94 38.03
C MET A 107 6.84 7.16 38.39
N LEU A 108 7.16 7.01 39.68
CA LEU A 108 8.34 6.24 40.11
C LEU A 108 8.20 4.74 39.81
N LYS A 109 6.99 4.17 39.93
CA LYS A 109 6.71 2.79 39.50
C LYS A 109 6.93 2.59 38.01
N ASN A 110 6.56 3.58 37.19
CA ASN A 110 6.83 3.55 35.76
C ASN A 110 8.34 3.65 35.52
N ASP A 111 9.05 4.59 36.16
CA ASP A 111 10.50 4.76 36.04
C ASP A 111 11.27 3.47 36.39
N ILE A 112 10.92 2.82 37.51
CA ILE A 112 11.54 1.54 37.93
C ILE A 112 11.32 0.43 36.90
N ARG A 113 10.10 0.34 36.35
CA ARG A 113 9.79 -0.67 35.34
C ARG A 113 10.46 -0.35 34.00
N ASP A 114 10.62 0.92 33.67
CA ASP A 114 11.22 1.31 32.41
C ASP A 114 12.76 1.09 32.48
N LYS A 115 13.39 1.41 33.61
CA LYS A 115 14.79 1.08 33.91
C LYS A 115 15.04 -0.42 34.07
N GLY A 116 14.17 -1.13 34.78
CA GLY A 116 14.26 -2.58 34.95
C GLY A 116 14.19 -3.32 33.61
N LEU A 117 13.39 -2.81 32.66
CA LEU A 117 13.38 -3.32 31.30
C LEU A 117 14.69 -3.03 30.58
N GLN A 118 15.20 -1.79 30.67
CA GLN A 118 16.48 -1.42 30.07
C GLN A 118 17.62 -2.32 30.56
N PHE A 119 17.69 -2.56 31.86
CA PHE A 119 18.66 -3.48 32.48
C PHE A 119 18.50 -4.92 31.97
N ALA A 120 17.27 -5.42 31.84
CA ALA A 120 17.01 -6.75 31.28
C ALA A 120 17.45 -6.85 29.80
N ILE A 121 17.24 -5.79 29.02
CA ILE A 121 17.70 -5.69 27.63
C ILE A 121 19.23 -5.71 27.56
N GLU A 122 19.91 -4.96 28.44
CA GLU A 122 21.38 -4.88 28.49
C GLU A 122 22.04 -6.20 28.87
N LYS A 123 21.40 -7.02 29.71
CA LYS A 123 21.86 -8.38 29.99
C LYS A 123 21.85 -9.28 28.75
N GLY A 124 20.94 -9.03 27.80
CA GLY A 124 20.86 -9.78 26.53
C GLY A 124 20.50 -11.26 26.67
N GLU A 125 19.95 -11.68 27.82
CA GLU A 125 19.56 -13.07 28.09
C GLU A 125 18.06 -13.26 27.80
N SER A 126 17.74 -14.17 26.89
CA SER A 126 16.37 -14.44 26.44
C SER A 126 15.44 -14.84 27.60
N GLU A 127 15.93 -15.66 28.53
CA GLU A 127 15.18 -16.11 29.71
C GLU A 127 14.91 -14.97 30.70
N ALA A 128 15.88 -14.09 30.93
CA ALA A 128 15.71 -12.93 31.81
C ALA A 128 14.66 -11.95 31.25
N LEU A 129 14.65 -11.73 29.94
CA LEU A 129 13.65 -10.90 29.27
C LEU A 129 12.25 -11.51 29.35
N LEU A 130 12.13 -12.83 29.16
CA LEU A 130 10.86 -13.54 29.28
C LEU A 130 10.31 -13.47 30.72
N GLN A 131 11.15 -13.76 31.71
CA GLN A 131 10.81 -13.64 33.14
C GLN A 131 10.39 -12.21 33.50
N TYR A 132 11.07 -11.20 32.94
CA TYR A 132 10.71 -9.80 33.15
C TYR A 132 9.31 -9.47 32.60
N MET A 133 9.03 -9.91 31.37
CA MET A 133 7.73 -9.68 30.72
C MET A 133 6.58 -10.38 31.45
N ASP A 134 6.81 -11.59 31.96
CA ASP A 134 5.84 -12.32 32.78
C ASP A 134 5.59 -11.63 34.12
N HIS A 135 6.66 -11.16 34.78
CA HIS A 135 6.56 -10.47 36.07
C HIS A 135 5.87 -9.10 35.96
N TYR A 136 6.11 -8.37 34.87
CA TYR A 136 5.60 -7.01 34.63
C TYR A 136 4.56 -6.95 33.50
N SER A 137 3.50 -7.76 33.58
CA SER A 137 2.45 -7.89 32.54
C SER A 137 1.73 -6.62 32.06
N ARG A 138 1.89 -5.46 32.73
CA ARG A 138 1.24 -4.18 32.39
C ARG A 138 2.18 -3.16 31.76
N LEU A 139 3.13 -3.57 30.92
CA LEU A 139 4.02 -2.63 30.20
C LEU A 139 3.21 -1.64 29.34
N SER A 140 3.76 -0.44 29.14
CA SER A 140 3.25 0.45 28.08
C SER A 140 3.40 -0.22 26.72
N ALA A 141 2.61 0.17 25.73
CA ALA A 141 2.70 -0.38 24.37
C ALA A 141 4.14 -0.26 23.82
N GLU A 142 4.79 0.88 24.05
CA GLU A 142 6.18 1.12 23.65
C GLU A 142 7.17 0.15 24.32
N ASN A 143 7.04 -0.06 25.64
CA ASN A 143 7.94 -0.95 26.38
C ASN A 143 7.67 -2.42 26.13
N LYS A 144 6.41 -2.80 25.85
CA LYS A 144 6.08 -4.14 25.37
C LYS A 144 6.78 -4.41 24.03
N LYS A 145 6.73 -3.44 23.09
CA LYS A 145 7.42 -3.51 21.80
C LYS A 145 8.94 -3.65 21.98
N LYS A 146 9.55 -2.82 22.84
CA LYS A 146 10.99 -2.91 23.17
C LYS A 146 11.39 -4.26 23.76
N ALA A 147 10.62 -4.75 24.74
CA ALA A 147 10.88 -6.02 25.41
C ALA A 147 10.79 -7.21 24.44
N MET A 148 9.73 -7.28 23.63
CA MET A 148 9.53 -8.37 22.69
C MET A 148 10.61 -8.38 21.59
N ARG A 149 10.95 -7.20 21.05
CA ARG A 149 12.04 -7.04 20.08
C ARG A 149 13.37 -7.56 20.64
N ALA A 150 13.72 -7.20 21.87
CA ALA A 150 14.93 -7.67 22.52
C ALA A 150 14.91 -9.19 22.79
N PHE A 151 13.77 -9.72 23.24
CA PHE A 151 13.59 -11.16 23.47
C PHE A 151 13.81 -11.98 22.21
N LEU A 152 13.13 -11.60 21.11
CA LEU A 152 13.23 -12.30 19.82
C LEU A 152 14.68 -12.32 19.31
N GLN A 153 15.37 -11.17 19.39
CA GLN A 153 16.77 -11.05 18.99
C GLN A 153 17.70 -11.92 19.86
N ALA A 154 17.57 -11.84 21.19
CA ALA A 154 18.39 -12.61 22.13
C ALA A 154 18.18 -14.13 21.97
N ARG A 155 16.91 -14.54 21.82
CA ARG A 155 16.55 -15.95 21.66
C ARG A 155 17.06 -16.51 20.34
N PHE A 156 16.96 -15.75 19.25
CA PHE A 156 17.54 -16.13 17.96
C PHE A 156 19.05 -16.35 18.07
N GLU A 157 19.80 -15.40 18.63
CA GLU A 157 21.27 -15.52 18.72
C GLU A 157 21.71 -16.67 19.64
N GLU A 158 20.93 -16.97 20.68
CA GLU A 158 21.13 -18.15 21.53
C GLU A 158 20.96 -19.45 20.73
N LEU A 159 19.87 -19.58 19.98
CA LEU A 159 19.58 -20.79 19.18
C LEU A 159 20.54 -20.95 18.01
N ARG A 160 20.88 -19.85 17.34
CA ARG A 160 21.85 -19.83 16.25
C ARG A 160 23.22 -20.33 16.71
N ARG A 161 23.70 -19.88 17.88
CA ARG A 161 24.96 -20.37 18.48
C ARG A 161 24.94 -21.88 18.78
N LYS A 162 23.77 -22.44 19.12
CA LYS A 162 23.61 -23.88 19.35
C LYS A 162 23.60 -24.69 18.04
N GLY A 163 23.34 -24.07 16.89
CA GLY A 163 23.51 -24.66 15.55
C GLY A 163 22.52 -25.79 15.19
N GLY A 164 21.45 -25.97 15.97
CA GLY A 164 20.48 -27.05 15.75
C GLY A 164 19.33 -26.65 14.84
N TYR A 165 19.00 -27.49 13.85
CA TYR A 165 17.83 -27.29 12.98
C TYR A 165 16.50 -27.31 13.76
N GLU A 166 16.26 -28.32 14.61
CA GLU A 166 14.98 -28.46 15.33
C GLU A 166 14.69 -27.25 16.24
N PRO A 167 15.62 -26.78 17.10
CA PRO A 167 15.37 -25.61 17.95
C PRO A 167 15.09 -24.33 17.17
N LEU A 168 15.77 -24.11 16.03
CA LEU A 168 15.54 -22.95 15.19
C LEU A 168 14.18 -23.02 14.47
N ARG A 169 13.81 -24.20 13.92
CA ARG A 169 12.50 -24.42 13.29
C ARG A 169 11.36 -24.19 14.28
N ASP A 170 11.47 -24.77 15.48
CA ASP A 170 10.41 -24.69 16.48
C ASP A 170 10.23 -23.25 16.97
N PHE A 171 11.33 -22.51 17.13
CA PHE A 171 11.28 -21.08 17.45
C PHE A 171 10.62 -20.26 16.35
N ALA A 172 10.97 -20.47 15.07
CA ALA A 172 10.34 -19.78 13.95
C ALA A 172 8.83 -19.99 13.90
N ARG A 173 8.38 -21.22 14.17
CA ARG A 173 6.95 -21.56 14.23
C ARG A 173 6.25 -20.89 15.40
N SER A 174 6.81 -21.00 16.60
CA SER A 174 6.16 -20.47 17.81
C SER A 174 6.16 -18.95 17.86
N SER A 175 7.14 -18.29 17.23
CA SER A 175 7.33 -16.83 17.29
C SER A 175 6.87 -16.08 16.04
N ARG A 176 6.19 -16.73 15.09
CA ARG A 176 5.83 -16.13 13.79
C ARG A 176 5.03 -14.83 13.91
N ALA A 177 3.97 -14.83 14.74
CA ALA A 177 3.13 -13.66 14.92
C ALA A 177 3.90 -12.51 15.59
N ASP A 178 4.66 -12.82 16.64
CA ASP A 178 5.47 -11.83 17.36
C ASP A 178 6.60 -11.27 16.49
N THR A 179 7.25 -12.09 15.66
CA THR A 179 8.29 -11.66 14.73
C THR A 179 7.71 -10.67 13.72
N LYS A 180 6.56 -10.99 13.12
CA LYS A 180 5.87 -10.10 12.17
C LYS A 180 5.46 -8.77 12.81
N GLU A 181 5.00 -8.78 14.05
CA GLU A 181 4.54 -7.57 14.75
C GLU A 181 5.69 -6.71 15.30
N TYR A 182 6.75 -7.32 15.84
CA TYR A 182 7.73 -6.62 16.67
C TYR A 182 9.15 -6.55 16.08
N LEU A 183 9.55 -7.48 15.21
CA LEU A 183 10.90 -7.54 14.60
C LEU A 183 10.88 -8.23 13.21
N PRO A 184 10.20 -7.64 12.21
CA PRO A 184 10.03 -8.26 10.89
C PRO A 184 11.38 -8.53 10.19
N GLU A 185 12.40 -7.70 10.43
CA GLU A 185 13.74 -7.89 9.86
C GLU A 185 14.47 -9.16 10.35
N LEU A 186 13.99 -9.83 11.42
CA LEU A 186 14.57 -11.08 11.91
C LEU A 186 14.18 -12.28 11.05
N GLU A 187 13.04 -12.24 10.35
CA GLU A 187 12.47 -13.38 9.62
C GLU A 187 13.48 -13.96 8.62
N GLN A 188 14.10 -13.10 7.80
CA GLN A 188 15.11 -13.53 6.82
C GLN A 188 16.33 -14.17 7.49
N ARG A 189 16.85 -13.57 8.57
CA ARG A 189 18.02 -14.08 9.30
C ARG A 189 17.73 -15.42 9.97
N LEU A 190 16.51 -15.59 10.47
CA LEU A 190 16.05 -16.84 11.07
C LEU A 190 15.98 -17.94 10.03
N HIS A 191 15.41 -17.66 8.85
CA HIS A 191 15.41 -18.59 7.73
C HIS A 191 16.84 -18.97 7.31
N ASP A 192 17.75 -18.00 7.13
CA ASP A 192 19.16 -18.27 6.81
C ASP A 192 19.79 -19.29 7.76
N ALA A 193 19.64 -19.07 9.07
CA ALA A 193 20.19 -19.96 10.08
C ALA A 193 19.55 -21.36 10.03
N ILE A 194 18.24 -21.46 9.77
CA ILE A 194 17.52 -22.73 9.64
C ILE A 194 18.04 -23.54 8.45
N PHE A 195 18.15 -22.90 7.28
CA PHE A 195 18.64 -23.57 6.07
C PHE A 195 20.10 -23.99 6.22
N GLU A 196 20.94 -23.12 6.75
CA GLU A 196 22.34 -23.45 7.05
C GLU A 196 22.43 -24.66 7.98
N ALA A 197 21.70 -24.66 9.10
CA ALA A 197 21.68 -25.77 10.04
C ALA A 197 21.11 -27.06 9.41
N TYR A 198 20.08 -26.97 8.58
CA TYR A 198 19.51 -28.14 7.88
C TYR A 198 20.54 -28.79 6.95
N PHE A 199 21.15 -28.01 6.06
CA PHE A 199 22.08 -28.55 5.06
C PHE A 199 23.40 -29.02 5.66
N GLN A 200 23.78 -28.53 6.85
CA GLN A 200 24.92 -29.04 7.60
C GLN A 200 24.63 -30.37 8.32
N THR A 201 23.38 -30.61 8.74
CA THR A 201 23.06 -31.72 9.66
C THR A 201 22.19 -32.82 9.07
N ARG A 202 21.59 -32.63 7.88
CA ARG A 202 20.65 -33.57 7.27
C ARG A 202 21.01 -33.94 5.84
N ASP A 203 20.53 -35.12 5.41
CA ASP A 203 20.67 -35.60 4.03
C ASP A 203 19.76 -34.82 3.07
N SER A 204 20.37 -33.96 2.28
CA SER A 204 19.73 -33.15 1.24
C SER A 204 19.59 -33.87 -0.11
N THR A 205 19.99 -35.14 -0.22
CA THR A 205 19.91 -35.91 -1.47
C THR A 205 18.58 -36.64 -1.67
N HIS A 206 17.72 -36.65 -0.65
CA HIS A 206 16.44 -37.34 -0.68
C HIS A 206 15.27 -36.36 -0.91
N PRO A 207 14.49 -36.48 -2.01
CA PRO A 207 13.41 -35.54 -2.35
C PRO A 207 12.39 -35.35 -1.23
N GLY A 208 11.97 -36.44 -0.55
CA GLY A 208 11.00 -36.34 0.55
C GLY A 208 11.46 -35.46 1.73
N SER A 209 12.76 -35.43 2.04
CA SER A 209 13.30 -34.59 3.11
C SER A 209 13.25 -33.11 2.73
N LEU A 210 13.54 -32.80 1.47
CA LEU A 210 13.48 -31.45 0.92
C LEU A 210 12.04 -30.97 0.73
N PHE A 211 11.10 -31.84 0.35
CA PHE A 211 9.69 -31.49 0.28
C PHE A 211 9.10 -31.20 1.67
N ASN A 212 9.50 -31.94 2.71
CA ASN A 212 9.10 -31.61 4.08
C ASN A 212 9.67 -30.25 4.52
N LEU A 213 10.93 -29.96 4.16
CA LEU A 213 11.54 -28.66 4.43
C LEU A 213 10.80 -27.53 3.68
N LEU A 214 10.41 -27.76 2.44
CA LEU A 214 9.59 -26.83 1.65
C LEU A 214 8.20 -26.63 2.25
N ALA A 215 7.55 -27.70 2.71
CA ALA A 215 6.25 -27.61 3.38
C ALA A 215 6.33 -26.82 4.69
N ASP A 216 7.45 -26.96 5.41
CA ASP A 216 7.69 -26.23 6.65
C ASP A 216 8.03 -24.74 6.40
N PHE A 217 8.63 -24.42 5.25
CA PHE A 217 9.14 -23.10 4.86
C PHE A 217 8.93 -22.80 3.37
N PRO A 218 7.68 -22.60 2.92
CA PRO A 218 7.35 -22.41 1.50
C PRO A 218 8.01 -21.17 0.88
N GLU A 219 8.22 -20.12 1.66
CA GLU A 219 8.90 -18.88 1.26
C GLU A 219 10.36 -19.09 0.80
N ALA A 220 10.96 -20.23 1.13
CA ALA A 220 12.31 -20.57 0.72
C ALA A 220 12.39 -21.38 -0.57
N ALA A 221 11.29 -21.51 -1.32
CA ALA A 221 11.23 -22.27 -2.56
C ALA A 221 12.41 -22.01 -3.50
N ALA A 222 12.82 -20.74 -3.64
CA ALA A 222 13.98 -20.36 -4.47
C ALA A 222 15.30 -21.02 -4.02
N ARG A 223 15.53 -21.16 -2.71
CA ARG A 223 16.74 -21.79 -2.14
C ARG A 223 16.73 -23.31 -2.29
N LEU A 224 15.54 -23.89 -2.39
CA LEU A 224 15.35 -25.33 -2.57
C LEU A 224 15.30 -25.74 -4.03
N ASP A 225 15.36 -24.80 -4.98
CA ASP A 225 15.22 -25.10 -6.40
C ASP A 225 16.32 -26.02 -6.92
N GLU A 226 17.58 -25.63 -6.74
CA GLU A 226 18.72 -26.45 -7.12
C GLU A 226 18.79 -27.78 -6.34
N PRO A 227 18.69 -27.80 -4.98
CA PRO A 227 18.68 -29.06 -4.23
C PRO A 227 17.57 -30.03 -4.64
N LEU A 228 16.33 -29.55 -4.81
CA LEU A 228 15.20 -30.40 -5.21
C LEU A 228 15.37 -30.91 -6.64
N SER A 229 15.82 -30.04 -7.56
CA SER A 229 16.12 -30.42 -8.94
C SER A 229 17.18 -31.52 -8.99
N GLN A 230 18.29 -31.36 -8.26
CA GLN A 230 19.35 -32.37 -8.19
C GLN A 230 18.90 -33.67 -7.51
N ALA A 231 18.09 -33.59 -6.47
CA ALA A 231 17.56 -34.76 -5.76
C ALA A 231 16.61 -35.57 -6.65
N LEU A 232 15.72 -34.90 -7.38
CA LEU A 232 14.81 -35.53 -8.34
C LEU A 232 15.55 -36.09 -9.56
N TRP A 233 16.64 -35.44 -10.00
CA TRP A 233 17.53 -35.97 -11.03
C TRP A 233 18.20 -37.28 -10.61
N LYS A 234 18.73 -37.36 -9.39
CA LYS A 234 19.44 -38.56 -8.89
C LYS A 234 18.51 -39.71 -8.54
N LYS A 235 17.32 -39.41 -8.05
CA LYS A 235 16.37 -40.38 -7.49
C LYS A 235 14.93 -39.99 -7.85
N PRO A 236 14.47 -40.30 -9.07
CA PRO A 236 13.09 -40.08 -9.49
C PRO A 236 12.17 -41.08 -8.79
N TYR A 237 11.96 -40.92 -7.47
CA TYR A 237 10.94 -41.67 -6.74
C TYR A 237 9.57 -41.06 -7.00
N ILE A 238 9.05 -41.38 -8.18
CA ILE A 238 7.81 -40.87 -8.78
C ILE A 238 6.68 -40.85 -7.74
N ALA A 239 6.17 -41.99 -7.27
CA ALA A 239 4.95 -42.02 -6.44
C ALA A 239 4.97 -41.13 -5.17
N ARG A 240 6.12 -40.96 -4.50
CA ARG A 240 6.21 -40.14 -3.28
C ARG A 240 6.44 -38.66 -3.58
N ALA A 241 7.18 -38.34 -4.65
CA ALA A 241 7.29 -36.98 -5.15
C ALA A 241 5.95 -36.51 -5.73
N GLU A 242 5.25 -37.35 -6.48
CA GLU A 242 3.90 -37.08 -7.00
C GLU A 242 2.89 -36.81 -5.87
N ALA A 243 2.88 -37.63 -4.82
CA ALA A 243 2.01 -37.42 -3.67
C ALA A 243 2.31 -36.10 -2.95
N ALA A 244 3.60 -35.75 -2.80
CA ALA A 244 4.01 -34.48 -2.21
C ALA A 244 3.61 -33.28 -3.10
N LEU A 245 3.86 -33.36 -4.41
CA LEU A 245 3.55 -32.31 -5.37
C LEU A 245 2.04 -32.05 -5.51
N ARG A 246 1.20 -33.09 -5.40
CA ARG A 246 -0.26 -32.94 -5.39
C ARG A 246 -0.82 -32.28 -4.13
N GLY A 247 -0.14 -32.46 -2.99
CA GLY A 247 -0.55 -31.88 -1.70
C GLY A 247 -0.02 -30.47 -1.46
N LEU A 248 1.01 -30.06 -2.20
CA LEU A 248 1.58 -28.72 -2.12
C LEU A 248 0.85 -27.76 -3.05
N ASN A 249 0.68 -26.52 -2.61
CA ASN A 249 0.22 -25.48 -3.49
C ASN A 249 1.30 -25.25 -4.57
N HIS A 250 0.94 -25.34 -5.86
CA HIS A 250 1.87 -25.14 -6.98
C HIS A 250 2.61 -23.79 -6.91
N ARG A 251 1.97 -22.81 -6.26
CA ARG A 251 2.48 -21.48 -5.93
C ARG A 251 3.72 -21.49 -5.02
N GLN A 252 3.87 -22.53 -4.21
CA GLN A 252 4.94 -22.73 -3.24
C GLN A 252 6.06 -23.63 -3.78
N LEU A 253 5.97 -24.11 -5.03
CA LEU A 253 7.00 -24.96 -5.62
C LEU A 253 8.18 -24.11 -6.11
N PRO A 254 9.42 -24.62 -5.99
CA PRO A 254 10.57 -24.03 -6.65
C PRO A 254 10.35 -23.89 -8.15
N GLN A 255 10.95 -22.87 -8.77
CA GLN A 255 10.71 -22.52 -10.16
C GLN A 255 10.92 -23.69 -11.12
N THR A 256 12.03 -24.43 -10.98
CA THR A 256 12.36 -25.57 -11.84
C THR A 256 11.33 -26.69 -11.70
N ILE A 257 10.86 -26.94 -10.48
CA ILE A 257 9.86 -27.98 -10.18
C ILE A 257 8.46 -27.55 -10.64
N ARG A 258 8.12 -26.27 -10.49
CA ARG A 258 6.85 -25.69 -10.95
C ARG A 258 6.68 -25.88 -12.46
N VAL A 259 7.75 -25.66 -13.23
CA VAL A 259 7.75 -25.88 -14.68
C VAL A 259 7.45 -27.36 -14.99
N VAL A 260 8.14 -28.31 -14.33
CA VAL A 260 7.92 -29.74 -14.53
C VAL A 260 6.51 -30.19 -14.11
N TYR A 261 6.04 -29.73 -12.96
CA TYR A 261 4.71 -30.01 -12.43
C TYR A 261 3.62 -29.49 -13.37
N TYR A 262 3.77 -28.26 -13.87
CA TYR A 262 2.82 -27.65 -14.79
C TYR A 262 2.66 -28.47 -16.08
N TYR A 263 3.79 -28.75 -16.75
CA TYR A 263 3.81 -29.46 -18.01
C TYR A 263 3.11 -30.82 -17.94
N HIS A 264 3.21 -31.51 -16.80
CA HIS A 264 2.71 -32.86 -16.65
C HIS A 264 1.32 -32.96 -16.02
N TYR A 265 1.05 -32.25 -14.91
CA TYR A 265 -0.21 -32.39 -14.16
C TYR A 265 -1.26 -31.36 -14.52
N ILE A 266 -0.85 -30.23 -15.12
CA ILE A 266 -1.72 -29.06 -15.21
C ILE A 266 -2.18 -28.81 -16.65
N THR A 267 -1.34 -28.89 -17.67
CA THR A 267 -1.75 -28.43 -19.02
C THR A 267 -2.78 -29.37 -19.66
N GLY A 268 -2.39 -30.63 -19.89
CA GLY A 268 -3.10 -31.52 -20.82
C GLY A 268 -3.02 -31.08 -22.29
N ASP A 269 -2.23 -30.05 -22.63
CA ASP A 269 -2.05 -29.61 -24.00
C ASP A 269 -0.95 -30.44 -24.69
N TRP A 270 -1.24 -30.89 -25.91
CA TRP A 270 -0.32 -31.73 -26.68
C TRP A 270 1.00 -31.03 -26.98
N GLY A 271 0.98 -29.74 -27.33
CA GLY A 271 2.17 -28.96 -27.67
C GLY A 271 3.09 -28.79 -26.46
N ASP A 272 2.50 -28.49 -25.30
CA ASP A 272 3.22 -28.35 -24.05
C ASP A 272 3.85 -29.68 -23.60
N LEU A 273 3.09 -30.78 -23.65
CA LEU A 273 3.59 -32.11 -23.28
C LEU A 273 4.73 -32.58 -24.20
N LEU A 274 4.63 -32.32 -25.50
CA LEU A 274 5.70 -32.63 -26.45
C LEU A 274 6.92 -31.74 -26.25
N GLY A 275 6.70 -30.43 -26.01
CA GLY A 275 7.75 -29.48 -25.66
C GLY A 275 8.51 -29.90 -24.40
N PHE A 276 7.78 -30.36 -23.38
CA PHE A 276 8.38 -30.93 -22.17
C PHE A 276 9.21 -32.17 -22.48
N GLN A 277 8.68 -33.14 -23.23
CA GLN A 277 9.42 -34.36 -23.58
C GLN A 277 10.72 -34.01 -24.33
N ASN A 278 10.68 -33.06 -25.25
CA ASN A 278 11.84 -32.64 -26.04
C ASN A 278 12.87 -31.89 -25.19
N ARG A 279 12.42 -31.03 -24.27
CA ARG A 279 13.30 -30.26 -23.38
C ARG A 279 13.89 -31.11 -22.25
N TYR A 280 13.13 -32.10 -21.79
CA TYR A 280 13.49 -32.96 -20.66
C TYR A 280 13.37 -34.46 -21.01
N PRO A 281 14.15 -34.95 -22.00
CA PRO A 281 13.99 -36.30 -22.54
C PRO A 281 14.27 -37.41 -21.50
N TYR A 282 15.02 -37.09 -20.46
CA TYR A 282 15.30 -37.99 -19.33
C TYR A 282 14.07 -38.32 -18.47
N TYR A 283 13.01 -37.51 -18.53
CA TYR A 283 11.74 -37.82 -17.87
C TYR A 283 10.77 -38.60 -18.79
N ALA A 284 11.18 -39.01 -20.00
CA ALA A 284 10.29 -39.67 -20.95
C ALA A 284 9.66 -40.99 -20.44
N ASP A 285 10.36 -41.72 -19.58
CA ASP A 285 9.88 -42.96 -18.94
C ASP A 285 9.34 -42.72 -17.51
N SER A 286 9.43 -41.49 -17.02
CA SER A 286 8.87 -41.06 -15.74
C SER A 286 7.49 -40.43 -15.94
N PHE A 287 6.66 -40.43 -14.90
CA PHE A 287 5.36 -39.73 -14.90
C PHE A 287 4.33 -40.18 -15.95
N ASN A 288 4.52 -41.29 -16.68
CA ASN A 288 3.57 -41.78 -17.69
C ASN A 288 3.24 -40.74 -18.80
N ILE A 289 4.21 -39.91 -19.18
CA ILE A 289 4.00 -38.83 -20.16
C ILE A 289 3.55 -39.32 -21.55
N GLN A 290 3.94 -40.52 -21.97
CA GLN A 290 3.48 -41.09 -23.23
C GLN A 290 1.96 -41.33 -23.25
N ALA A 291 1.38 -41.77 -22.13
CA ALA A 291 -0.06 -41.89 -22.01
C ALA A 291 -0.74 -40.52 -22.07
N ALA A 292 -0.20 -39.51 -21.38
CA ALA A 292 -0.71 -38.15 -21.42
C ALA A 292 -0.68 -37.55 -22.84
N ILE A 293 0.43 -37.72 -23.57
CA ILE A 293 0.55 -37.30 -24.98
C ILE A 293 -0.48 -38.03 -25.85
N THR A 294 -0.68 -39.33 -25.63
CA THR A 294 -1.66 -40.13 -26.37
C THR A 294 -3.08 -39.62 -26.13
N ILE A 295 -3.44 -39.35 -24.87
CA ILE A 295 -4.74 -38.77 -24.49
C ILE A 295 -4.91 -37.39 -25.11
N ALA A 296 -3.91 -36.49 -25.00
CA ALA A 296 -3.95 -35.15 -25.58
C ALA A 296 -4.18 -35.14 -27.11
N ARG A 297 -3.79 -36.22 -27.81
CA ARG A 297 -4.02 -36.40 -29.25
C ARG A 297 -5.43 -36.89 -29.61
N THR A 298 -6.22 -37.35 -28.65
CA THR A 298 -7.57 -37.90 -28.93
C THR A 298 -8.59 -36.83 -29.31
N ALA A 299 -8.27 -35.54 -29.11
CA ALA A 299 -9.19 -34.44 -29.35
C ALA A 299 -8.54 -33.28 -30.13
N PRO A 300 -8.05 -33.53 -31.37
CA PRO A 300 -7.48 -32.48 -32.22
C PRO A 300 -8.51 -31.39 -32.56
N ASP A 301 -9.80 -31.75 -32.55
CA ASP A 301 -10.93 -30.86 -32.85
C ASP A 301 -11.20 -29.82 -31.76
N LEU A 302 -10.61 -29.96 -30.56
CA LEU A 302 -10.71 -28.93 -29.50
C LEU A 302 -10.13 -27.58 -29.95
N LYS A 303 -9.23 -27.58 -30.95
CA LYS A 303 -8.66 -26.36 -31.54
C LYS A 303 -9.57 -25.70 -32.58
N LEU A 304 -10.62 -26.39 -33.04
CA LEU A 304 -11.48 -25.93 -34.14
C LEU A 304 -12.76 -25.22 -33.66
N GLY A 305 -12.87 -24.96 -32.35
CA GLY A 305 -14.07 -24.40 -31.72
C GLY A 305 -15.19 -25.43 -31.48
N PHE A 306 -16.10 -25.12 -30.57
CA PHE A 306 -17.21 -26.01 -30.24
C PHE A 306 -18.35 -25.94 -31.27
N THR A 307 -18.84 -27.10 -31.69
CA THR A 307 -20.09 -27.28 -32.45
C THR A 307 -20.85 -28.48 -31.89
N ASP A 308 -22.18 -28.51 -32.03
CA ASP A 308 -23.02 -29.58 -31.44
C ASP A 308 -22.59 -30.99 -31.88
N ASP A 309 -22.17 -31.14 -33.13
CA ASP A 309 -21.68 -32.40 -33.70
C ASP A 309 -20.36 -32.88 -33.07
N ARG A 310 -19.61 -31.97 -32.44
CA ARG A 310 -18.35 -32.27 -31.74
C ARG A 310 -18.52 -32.59 -30.26
N MET A 311 -19.72 -32.40 -29.69
CA MET A 311 -20.00 -32.67 -28.28
C MET A 311 -19.52 -34.06 -27.80
N PRO A 312 -19.69 -35.18 -28.54
CA PRO A 312 -19.18 -36.47 -28.11
C PRO A 312 -17.66 -36.52 -27.93
N ALA A 313 -16.90 -35.80 -28.77
CA ALA A 313 -15.44 -35.74 -28.68
C ALA A 313 -14.98 -34.96 -27.43
N TYR A 314 -15.65 -33.84 -27.13
CA TYR A 314 -15.39 -33.06 -25.90
C TYR A 314 -15.69 -33.89 -24.65
N GLN A 315 -16.86 -34.56 -24.61
CA GLN A 315 -17.24 -35.41 -23.47
C GLN A 315 -16.24 -36.56 -23.27
N HIS A 316 -15.88 -37.25 -24.35
CA HIS A 316 -14.90 -38.33 -24.27
C HIS A 316 -13.53 -37.85 -23.78
N TYR A 317 -13.08 -36.68 -24.26
CA TYR A 317 -11.82 -36.10 -23.81
C TYR A 317 -11.83 -35.77 -22.31
N ILE A 318 -12.92 -35.20 -21.79
CA ILE A 318 -13.05 -34.88 -20.36
C ILE A 318 -12.90 -36.16 -19.52
N GLU A 319 -13.57 -37.24 -19.90
CA GLU A 319 -13.53 -38.52 -19.18
C GLU A 319 -12.12 -39.13 -19.14
N LEU A 320 -11.32 -38.92 -20.18
CA LEU A 320 -9.95 -39.46 -20.27
C LEU A 320 -8.89 -38.56 -19.61
N ALA A 321 -9.03 -37.25 -19.74
CA ALA A 321 -7.96 -36.29 -19.47
C ALA A 321 -8.13 -35.54 -18.15
N ALA A 322 -9.34 -35.47 -17.58
CA ALA A 322 -9.53 -34.81 -16.28
C ALA A 322 -8.60 -35.43 -15.21
N PRO A 323 -8.03 -34.62 -14.30
CA PRO A 323 -8.39 -33.23 -13.98
C PRO A 323 -7.56 -32.15 -14.70
N VAL A 324 -6.85 -32.42 -15.80
CA VAL A 324 -5.98 -31.39 -16.43
C VAL A 324 -6.77 -30.15 -16.89
N HIS A 325 -6.11 -29.00 -16.99
CA HIS A 325 -6.72 -27.73 -17.41
C HIS A 325 -7.41 -27.82 -18.77
N LYS A 326 -6.79 -28.47 -19.76
CA LYS A 326 -7.44 -28.65 -21.07
C LYS A 326 -8.78 -29.40 -20.99
N ALA A 327 -8.93 -30.33 -20.05
CA ALA A 327 -10.21 -31.01 -19.82
C ALA A 327 -11.25 -30.07 -19.19
N PHE A 328 -10.82 -29.18 -18.29
CA PHE A 328 -11.70 -28.13 -17.76
C PHE A 328 -12.14 -27.15 -18.85
N VAL A 329 -11.24 -26.72 -19.73
CA VAL A 329 -11.59 -25.89 -20.91
C VAL A 329 -12.58 -26.63 -21.83
N ALA A 330 -12.38 -27.93 -22.06
CA ALA A 330 -13.35 -28.73 -22.80
C ALA A 330 -14.73 -28.78 -22.12
N LEU A 331 -14.78 -28.80 -20.78
CA LEU A 331 -16.03 -28.71 -20.03
C LEU A 331 -16.71 -27.35 -20.20
N GLN A 332 -15.97 -26.24 -20.13
CA GLN A 332 -16.50 -24.90 -20.38
C GLN A 332 -17.12 -24.79 -21.78
N GLN A 333 -16.42 -25.31 -22.79
CA GLN A 333 -16.91 -25.36 -24.16
C GLN A 333 -18.17 -26.24 -24.31
N ALA A 334 -18.23 -27.37 -23.60
CA ALA A 334 -19.40 -28.25 -23.61
C ALA A 334 -20.66 -27.60 -23.02
N ILE A 335 -20.52 -26.58 -22.17
CA ILE A 335 -21.65 -25.84 -21.59
C ILE A 335 -21.89 -24.48 -22.26
N ALA A 336 -20.98 -23.99 -23.11
CA ALA A 336 -21.02 -22.64 -23.69
C ALA A 336 -22.38 -22.26 -24.30
N ARG A 337 -22.99 -23.16 -25.06
CA ARG A 337 -24.31 -22.92 -25.68
C ARG A 337 -25.44 -22.79 -24.67
N ASP A 338 -25.36 -23.52 -23.56
CA ASP A 338 -26.34 -23.42 -22.49
C ASP A 338 -26.15 -22.09 -21.74
N LEU A 339 -24.91 -21.62 -21.57
CA LEU A 339 -24.62 -20.28 -21.03
C LEU A 339 -25.15 -19.16 -21.94
N ASP A 340 -24.94 -19.24 -23.26
CA ASP A 340 -25.46 -18.25 -24.23
C ASP A 340 -26.99 -18.18 -24.20
N ARG A 341 -27.65 -19.31 -23.96
CA ARG A 341 -29.11 -19.41 -23.81
C ARG A 341 -29.60 -19.09 -22.41
N LYS A 342 -28.71 -18.79 -21.48
CA LYS A 342 -29.00 -18.59 -20.06
C LYS A 342 -29.71 -19.79 -19.40
N ASP A 343 -29.46 -21.01 -19.89
CA ASP A 343 -29.97 -22.27 -19.32
C ASP A 343 -29.01 -22.78 -18.22
N TRP A 344 -28.95 -22.02 -17.12
CA TRP A 344 -27.99 -22.22 -16.03
C TRP A 344 -28.10 -23.60 -15.37
N GLU A 345 -29.32 -24.11 -15.22
CA GLU A 345 -29.55 -25.44 -14.60
C GLU A 345 -29.05 -26.57 -15.49
N LYS A 346 -29.24 -26.48 -16.81
CA LYS A 346 -28.73 -27.49 -17.74
C LYS A 346 -27.20 -27.44 -17.83
N ALA A 347 -26.61 -26.25 -17.84
CA ALA A 347 -25.17 -26.08 -17.71
C ALA A 347 -24.66 -26.72 -16.41
N ALA A 348 -25.30 -26.43 -15.27
CA ALA A 348 -24.93 -26.97 -13.97
C ALA A 348 -25.09 -28.50 -13.92
N ALA A 349 -26.13 -29.06 -14.54
CA ALA A 349 -26.31 -30.51 -14.65
C ALA A 349 -25.16 -31.18 -15.43
N THR A 350 -24.70 -30.55 -16.51
CA THR A 350 -23.55 -31.01 -17.28
C THR A 350 -22.26 -30.94 -16.46
N VAL A 351 -22.03 -29.86 -15.71
CA VAL A 351 -20.88 -29.74 -14.80
C VAL A 351 -20.92 -30.83 -13.72
N ARG A 352 -22.08 -31.05 -13.06
CA ARG A 352 -22.26 -32.10 -12.05
C ARG A 352 -22.01 -33.51 -12.61
N ARG A 353 -22.35 -33.77 -13.88
CA ARG A 353 -22.07 -35.05 -14.55
C ARG A 353 -20.56 -35.32 -14.65
N PHE A 354 -19.75 -34.31 -14.95
CA PHE A 354 -18.30 -34.46 -15.12
C PHE A 354 -17.48 -34.20 -13.86
N ALA A 355 -18.06 -33.58 -12.83
CA ALA A 355 -17.39 -33.29 -11.56
C ALA A 355 -16.62 -34.49 -10.95
N PRO A 356 -17.14 -35.75 -10.96
CA PRO A 356 -16.40 -36.89 -10.40
C PRO A 356 -15.05 -37.17 -11.07
N PHE A 357 -14.86 -36.80 -12.35
CA PHE A 357 -13.60 -36.98 -13.07
C PHE A 357 -12.51 -35.97 -12.64
N PHE A 358 -12.92 -34.84 -12.04
CA PHE A 358 -12.00 -33.82 -11.54
C PHE A 358 -11.57 -34.06 -10.07
N GLY A 359 -12.25 -34.98 -9.37
CA GLY A 359 -12.01 -35.29 -7.95
C GLY A 359 -12.98 -34.57 -7.00
N GLU A 360 -13.04 -35.02 -5.75
CA GLU A 360 -14.10 -34.64 -4.79
C GLU A 360 -14.09 -33.16 -4.35
N ASN A 361 -13.05 -32.37 -4.66
CA ASN A 361 -12.93 -30.97 -4.22
C ASN A 361 -12.16 -30.08 -5.21
N ASP A 362 -12.34 -30.28 -6.52
CA ASP A 362 -11.69 -29.40 -7.50
C ASP A 362 -12.25 -27.96 -7.40
N PRO A 363 -11.42 -26.94 -7.09
CA PRO A 363 -11.88 -25.58 -6.85
C PRO A 363 -12.52 -24.96 -8.09
N ARG A 364 -12.10 -25.37 -9.30
CA ARG A 364 -12.65 -24.85 -10.56
C ARG A 364 -14.08 -25.34 -10.77
N ILE A 365 -14.35 -26.60 -10.41
CA ILE A 365 -15.70 -27.18 -10.48
C ILE A 365 -16.62 -26.55 -9.45
N SER A 366 -16.18 -26.41 -8.20
CA SER A 366 -17.00 -25.76 -7.16
C SER A 366 -17.27 -24.30 -7.48
N SER A 367 -16.27 -23.57 -7.99
CA SER A 367 -16.40 -22.18 -8.40
C SER A 367 -17.40 -22.04 -9.56
N LEU A 368 -17.27 -22.86 -10.61
CA LEU A 368 -18.19 -22.87 -11.74
C LEU A 368 -19.63 -23.18 -11.32
N LEU A 369 -19.85 -24.20 -10.48
CA LEU A 369 -21.19 -24.50 -9.96
C LEU A 369 -21.77 -23.36 -9.11
N SER A 370 -20.93 -22.69 -8.32
CA SER A 370 -21.33 -21.51 -7.55
C SER A 370 -21.78 -20.36 -8.46
N LEU A 371 -21.02 -20.07 -9.53
CA LEU A 371 -21.36 -19.02 -10.50
C LEU A 371 -22.68 -19.31 -11.22
N LEU A 372 -22.92 -20.56 -11.61
CA LEU A 372 -24.16 -20.97 -12.28
C LEU A 372 -25.38 -20.85 -11.36
N ALA A 373 -25.20 -21.04 -10.06
CA ALA A 373 -26.27 -20.96 -9.06
C ALA A 373 -26.61 -19.53 -8.61
N GLN A 374 -25.72 -18.54 -8.86
CA GLN A 374 -25.97 -17.16 -8.48
C GLN A 374 -27.17 -16.57 -9.25
N PRO A 375 -28.00 -15.71 -8.63
CA PRO A 375 -29.08 -15.01 -9.34
C PRO A 375 -28.52 -14.05 -10.39
N GLU A 376 -29.30 -13.75 -11.43
CA GLU A 376 -29.00 -12.66 -12.37
C GLU A 376 -29.33 -11.31 -11.73
N GLU A 377 -28.50 -10.30 -11.99
CA GLU A 377 -28.72 -8.92 -11.56
C GLU A 377 -29.39 -8.08 -12.67
N GLY A 378 -29.54 -8.64 -13.88
CA GLY A 378 -30.24 -7.99 -14.99
C GLY A 378 -29.42 -6.89 -15.67
N VAL A 379 -28.10 -6.94 -15.51
CA VAL A 379 -27.18 -6.01 -16.16
C VAL A 379 -26.80 -6.55 -17.53
N ALA A 380 -26.93 -5.73 -18.57
CA ALA A 380 -26.57 -6.11 -19.93
C ALA A 380 -25.63 -5.09 -20.56
N PRO A 381 -24.59 -5.54 -21.31
CA PRO A 381 -23.73 -4.63 -22.04
C PRO A 381 -24.47 -3.96 -23.19
N SER A 382 -24.09 -2.72 -23.48
CA SER A 382 -24.61 -1.91 -24.59
C SER A 382 -23.44 -1.42 -25.43
N ALA A 383 -23.56 -1.52 -26.76
CA ALA A 383 -22.56 -0.95 -27.65
C ALA A 383 -22.52 0.58 -27.46
N LEU A 384 -21.33 1.17 -27.53
CA LEU A 384 -21.21 2.62 -27.67
C LEU A 384 -21.85 3.07 -29.00
N SER A 385 -22.22 4.35 -29.08
CA SER A 385 -22.91 4.92 -30.24
C SER A 385 -22.14 4.72 -31.55
N ASP A 386 -22.86 4.72 -32.68
CA ASP A 386 -22.30 4.66 -34.05
C ASP A 386 -21.36 5.84 -34.41
N ALA A 387 -21.27 6.86 -33.56
CA ALA A 387 -20.23 7.88 -33.68
C ALA A 387 -18.84 7.29 -33.36
N VAL A 388 -18.76 6.42 -32.36
CA VAL A 388 -17.52 5.77 -31.89
C VAL A 388 -17.30 4.45 -32.64
N ASN A 389 -18.31 3.57 -32.59
CA ASN A 389 -18.27 2.31 -33.33
C ASN A 389 -18.57 2.60 -34.81
N SER A 390 -17.62 2.32 -35.70
CA SER A 390 -17.76 2.57 -37.14
C SER A 390 -17.97 1.27 -37.89
N GLU A 391 -17.95 1.29 -39.23
CA GLU A 391 -17.96 0.06 -40.05
C GLU A 391 -16.67 -0.78 -39.95
N LEU A 392 -15.66 -0.23 -39.28
CA LEU A 392 -14.38 -0.88 -38.97
C LEU A 392 -14.40 -1.50 -37.57
N GLY A 393 -13.31 -2.17 -37.17
CA GLY A 393 -13.21 -2.71 -35.81
C GLY A 393 -12.66 -1.68 -34.83
N GLU A 394 -13.28 -1.51 -33.67
CA GLU A 394 -12.80 -0.66 -32.58
C GLU A 394 -12.53 -1.46 -31.31
N TYR A 395 -11.34 -1.27 -30.72
CA TYR A 395 -10.93 -2.04 -29.53
C TYR A 395 -9.95 -1.28 -28.62
N ALA A 396 -9.58 -1.92 -27.50
CA ALA A 396 -8.65 -1.38 -26.49
C ALA A 396 -9.04 0.04 -25.99
N PRO A 397 -10.21 0.21 -25.35
CA PRO A 397 -10.58 1.49 -24.79
C PRO A 397 -9.63 1.92 -23.67
N ALA A 398 -9.34 3.21 -23.59
CA ALA A 398 -8.67 3.87 -22.48
C ALA A 398 -9.41 5.18 -22.17
N ILE A 399 -10.15 5.18 -21.06
CA ILE A 399 -10.92 6.34 -20.59
C ILE A 399 -10.08 7.19 -19.64
N SER A 400 -10.21 8.50 -19.71
CA SER A 400 -9.63 9.42 -18.73
C SER A 400 -10.28 9.28 -17.37
N ALA A 401 -9.54 9.61 -16.31
CA ALA A 401 -10.07 9.50 -14.94
C ALA A 401 -11.23 10.49 -14.67
N ASP A 402 -11.31 11.60 -15.40
CA ASP A 402 -12.45 12.53 -15.36
C ASP A 402 -13.65 12.07 -16.21
N GLY A 403 -13.51 10.95 -16.94
CA GLY A 403 -14.53 10.39 -17.83
C GLY A 403 -14.84 11.22 -19.07
N GLN A 404 -14.02 12.23 -19.40
CA GLN A 404 -14.26 13.17 -20.51
C GLN A 404 -13.58 12.78 -21.83
N LEU A 405 -12.58 11.92 -21.80
CA LEU A 405 -11.83 11.48 -22.98
C LEU A 405 -11.88 9.96 -23.08
N LEU A 406 -12.10 9.46 -24.29
CA LEU A 406 -11.99 8.05 -24.64
C LEU A 406 -10.98 7.92 -25.76
N PHE A 407 -9.86 7.27 -25.48
CA PHE A 407 -8.91 6.79 -26.48
C PHE A 407 -9.26 5.35 -26.84
N PHE A 408 -9.09 4.98 -28.09
CA PHE A 408 -9.28 3.60 -28.54
C PHE A 408 -8.48 3.34 -29.83
N CYS A 409 -8.29 2.07 -30.14
CA CYS A 409 -7.71 1.64 -31.40
C CYS A 409 -8.82 1.42 -32.44
N ARG A 410 -8.61 1.89 -33.67
CA ARG A 410 -9.44 1.57 -34.83
C ARG A 410 -8.63 0.74 -35.83
N ASN A 411 -9.15 -0.44 -36.18
CA ASN A 411 -8.55 -1.34 -37.15
C ASN A 411 -8.94 -0.91 -38.58
N MET A 412 -7.98 -0.29 -39.27
CA MET A 412 -8.12 0.21 -40.64
C MET A 412 -7.81 -0.89 -41.69
N GLY A 413 -7.78 -2.16 -41.28
CA GLY A 413 -7.54 -3.34 -42.09
C GLY A 413 -6.06 -3.67 -42.31
N ARG A 414 -5.26 -2.70 -42.79
CA ARG A 414 -3.79 -2.87 -42.91
C ARG A 414 -3.00 -2.20 -41.78
N ASN A 415 -3.64 -1.31 -41.04
CA ASN A 415 -3.06 -0.52 -39.97
C ASN A 415 -4.00 -0.47 -38.78
N GLU A 416 -3.45 -0.19 -37.61
CA GLU A 416 -4.21 0.00 -36.37
C GLU A 416 -3.80 1.34 -35.78
N ASP A 417 -4.75 2.26 -35.70
CA ASP A 417 -4.49 3.66 -35.39
C ASP A 417 -5.20 4.06 -34.09
N ILE A 418 -4.56 4.93 -33.32
CA ILE A 418 -5.13 5.53 -32.11
C ILE A 418 -6.06 6.67 -32.49
N TYR A 419 -7.30 6.58 -32.01
CA TYR A 419 -8.33 7.61 -32.09
C TYR A 419 -8.70 8.10 -30.69
N ALA A 420 -9.23 9.31 -30.62
CA ALA A 420 -9.82 9.86 -29.41
C ALA A 420 -11.20 10.46 -29.68
N ALA A 421 -12.09 10.37 -28.69
CA ALA A 421 -13.36 11.05 -28.65
C ALA A 421 -13.50 11.81 -27.32
N ARG A 422 -14.15 12.97 -27.35
CA ARG A 422 -14.54 13.73 -26.17
C ARG A 422 -15.98 13.44 -25.78
N ARG A 423 -16.28 13.48 -24.49
CA ARG A 423 -17.65 13.36 -23.98
C ARG A 423 -18.35 14.72 -24.03
N GLU A 424 -19.57 14.74 -24.54
CA GLU A 424 -20.48 15.88 -24.52
C GLU A 424 -21.82 15.40 -23.93
N GLY A 425 -22.04 15.73 -22.65
CA GLY A 425 -23.16 15.19 -21.88
C GLY A 425 -23.09 13.66 -21.74
N GLU A 426 -24.10 12.96 -22.22
CA GLU A 426 -24.17 11.49 -22.20
C GLU A 426 -23.60 10.84 -23.47
N THR A 427 -23.17 11.63 -24.44
CA THR A 427 -22.71 11.14 -25.76
C THR A 427 -21.24 11.38 -26.00
N TRP A 428 -20.64 10.58 -26.89
CA TRP A 428 -19.30 10.81 -27.40
C TRP A 428 -19.36 11.59 -28.72
N THR A 429 -18.42 12.53 -28.87
CA THR A 429 -18.18 13.25 -30.12
C THR A 429 -17.66 12.33 -31.22
N THR A 430 -17.70 12.78 -32.47
CA THR A 430 -17.06 12.09 -33.59
C THR A 430 -15.56 11.92 -33.30
N PRO A 431 -15.02 10.70 -33.33
CA PRO A 431 -13.62 10.44 -33.04
C PRO A 431 -12.67 11.10 -34.05
N TYR A 432 -11.52 11.55 -33.57
CA TYR A 432 -10.42 12.11 -34.37
C TYR A 432 -9.14 11.28 -34.18
N PRO A 433 -8.33 11.08 -35.25
CA PRO A 433 -7.06 10.36 -35.13
C PRO A 433 -6.04 11.19 -34.35
N ILE A 434 -5.15 10.51 -33.62
CA ILE A 434 -3.98 11.15 -33.01
C ILE A 434 -2.78 11.00 -33.95
N ASP A 435 -2.75 11.82 -35.01
CA ASP A 435 -1.78 11.69 -36.12
C ASP A 435 -0.31 11.63 -35.67
N ALA A 436 0.06 12.33 -34.59
CA ALA A 436 1.41 12.31 -34.05
C ALA A 436 1.87 10.94 -33.50
N LEU A 437 0.92 10.04 -33.22
CA LEU A 437 1.18 8.72 -32.64
C LEU A 437 0.97 7.57 -33.64
N ASN A 438 0.34 7.83 -34.78
CA ASN A 438 -0.01 6.80 -35.77
C ASN A 438 1.05 6.73 -36.87
N THR A 439 1.49 5.53 -37.23
CA THR A 439 2.47 5.33 -38.30
C THR A 439 1.94 4.43 -39.39
N ALA A 440 2.36 4.63 -40.63
CA ALA A 440 1.74 3.97 -41.79
C ALA A 440 1.96 2.44 -41.90
N GLU A 441 2.90 1.87 -41.14
CA GLU A 441 3.32 0.46 -41.29
C GLU A 441 3.26 -0.35 -40.00
N LYS A 442 2.77 0.23 -38.90
CA LYS A 442 2.76 -0.44 -37.60
C LYS A 442 1.39 -0.40 -36.95
N HIS A 443 1.26 -1.24 -35.94
CA HIS A 443 0.06 -1.36 -35.15
C HIS A 443 0.21 -0.57 -33.85
N GLU A 444 -0.57 0.51 -33.73
CA GLU A 444 -0.62 1.37 -32.55
C GLU A 444 -1.97 1.27 -31.83
N ALA A 445 -1.92 1.08 -30.51
CA ALA A 445 -3.12 1.03 -29.68
C ALA A 445 -2.88 1.75 -28.34
N PRO A 446 -3.87 2.47 -27.80
CA PRO A 446 -3.76 3.04 -26.47
C PRO A 446 -3.85 1.91 -25.43
N LEU A 447 -3.06 2.01 -24.36
CA LEU A 447 -3.05 1.00 -23.28
C LEU A 447 -3.54 1.57 -21.96
N ALA A 448 -3.03 2.74 -21.56
CA ALA A 448 -3.45 3.43 -20.33
C ALA A 448 -3.13 4.92 -20.40
N LEU A 449 -4.04 5.73 -19.87
CA LEU A 449 -3.84 7.16 -19.67
C LEU A 449 -3.54 7.42 -18.19
N SER A 450 -2.64 8.34 -17.89
CA SER A 450 -2.43 8.82 -16.53
C SER A 450 -3.68 9.54 -16.01
N ALA A 451 -3.88 9.56 -14.68
CA ALA A 451 -5.10 10.12 -14.09
C ALA A 451 -5.33 11.61 -14.40
N ASP A 452 -4.25 12.35 -14.67
CA ASP A 452 -4.22 13.76 -15.06
C ASP A 452 -4.20 13.98 -16.59
N ASN A 453 -4.37 12.93 -17.39
CA ASN A 453 -4.47 12.98 -18.85
C ASN A 453 -3.23 13.47 -19.62
N THR A 454 -2.07 13.61 -18.97
CA THR A 454 -0.86 14.15 -19.59
C THR A 454 0.16 13.09 -20.04
N THR A 455 -0.02 11.81 -19.71
CA THR A 455 0.84 10.73 -20.20
C THR A 455 0.00 9.56 -20.72
N LEU A 456 0.29 9.09 -21.93
CA LEU A 456 -0.34 7.92 -22.55
C LEU A 456 0.70 6.79 -22.70
N LEU A 457 0.39 5.62 -22.17
CA LEU A 457 1.02 4.36 -22.55
C LEU A 457 0.35 3.82 -23.79
N MET A 458 1.17 3.43 -24.76
CA MET A 458 0.73 2.89 -26.03
C MET A 458 1.50 1.63 -26.39
N TYR A 459 0.85 0.76 -27.14
CA TYR A 459 1.48 -0.34 -27.85
C TYR A 459 2.00 0.18 -29.19
N ASP A 460 3.24 -0.15 -29.54
CA ASP A 460 3.85 0.15 -30.83
C ASP A 460 4.65 -1.09 -31.27
N GLY A 461 4.07 -1.88 -32.16
CA GLY A 461 4.78 -2.97 -32.85
C GLY A 461 5.39 -4.05 -31.95
N GLY A 462 4.75 -4.38 -30.81
CA GLY A 462 5.18 -5.47 -29.91
C GLY A 462 5.75 -5.02 -28.56
N ILE A 463 5.95 -3.71 -28.37
CA ILE A 463 6.51 -3.15 -27.14
C ILE A 463 5.65 -2.02 -26.59
N VAL A 464 5.71 -1.82 -25.27
CA VAL A 464 5.06 -0.68 -24.60
C VAL A 464 5.96 0.55 -24.72
N LYS A 465 5.34 1.65 -25.14
CA LYS A 465 5.94 2.99 -25.17
C LYS A 465 5.11 3.96 -24.36
N TYR A 466 5.70 5.10 -24.05
CA TYR A 466 5.01 6.20 -23.40
C TYR A 466 5.26 7.52 -24.11
N THR A 467 4.24 8.38 -24.13
CA THR A 467 4.27 9.73 -24.67
C THR A 467 3.64 10.70 -23.68
N ASP A 468 4.22 11.89 -23.57
CA ASP A 468 3.67 12.98 -22.76
C ASP A 468 2.97 14.02 -23.64
N LYS A 469 1.95 14.66 -23.08
CA LYS A 469 1.24 15.78 -23.68
C LYS A 469 2.06 17.05 -23.52
N LEU A 470 2.23 17.77 -24.62
CA LEU A 470 2.91 19.05 -24.76
C LEU A 470 1.88 20.11 -25.20
N ALA A 471 2.26 21.39 -25.19
CA ALA A 471 1.37 22.47 -25.61
C ALA A 471 1.00 22.37 -27.10
N GLU A 472 1.92 21.83 -27.91
CA GLU A 472 1.77 21.64 -29.35
C GLU A 472 1.15 20.28 -29.77
N GLY A 473 0.85 19.38 -28.81
CA GLY A 473 0.32 18.04 -29.08
C GLY A 473 1.04 16.95 -28.28
N TRP A 474 1.07 15.72 -28.78
CA TRP A 474 1.77 14.62 -28.11
C TRP A 474 3.25 14.56 -28.50
N SER A 475 4.12 14.30 -27.53
CA SER A 475 5.55 14.06 -27.77
C SER A 475 5.81 12.77 -28.56
N ALA A 476 7.02 12.62 -29.10
CA ALA A 476 7.42 11.37 -29.75
C ALA A 476 7.44 10.19 -28.76
N PRO A 477 6.88 9.01 -29.10
CA PRO A 477 6.86 7.84 -28.22
C PRO A 477 8.25 7.35 -27.82
N ARG A 478 8.46 7.11 -26.53
CA ARG A 478 9.71 6.57 -25.96
C ARG A 478 9.50 5.16 -25.41
N ASN A 479 10.54 4.33 -25.48
CA ASN A 479 10.49 2.98 -24.91
C ASN A 479 10.25 3.05 -23.40
N PHE A 480 9.31 2.23 -22.91
CA PHE A 480 8.99 2.17 -21.49
C PHE A 480 10.13 1.54 -20.67
N PHE A 481 10.67 0.41 -21.14
CA PHE A 481 11.82 -0.25 -20.51
C PHE A 481 13.14 0.14 -21.17
N SER A 482 14.21 0.13 -20.37
CA SER A 482 15.56 0.06 -20.91
C SER A 482 15.82 -1.30 -21.57
N ALA A 483 16.71 -1.32 -22.55
CA ALA A 483 17.02 -2.54 -23.31
C ALA A 483 17.49 -3.72 -22.43
N ALA A 484 18.08 -3.45 -21.26
CA ALA A 484 18.55 -4.48 -20.33
C ALA A 484 17.43 -5.23 -19.59
N HIS A 485 16.22 -4.64 -19.53
CA HIS A 485 15.11 -5.13 -18.72
C HIS A 485 13.83 -5.36 -19.53
N THR A 486 13.91 -5.28 -20.86
CA THR A 486 12.76 -5.38 -21.76
C THR A 486 12.30 -6.84 -21.87
N PRO A 487 11.05 -7.18 -21.48
CA PRO A 487 10.48 -8.51 -21.72
C PRO A 487 10.33 -8.82 -23.22
N GLU A 488 10.14 -10.09 -23.56
CA GLU A 488 10.00 -10.55 -24.96
C GLU A 488 8.77 -9.95 -25.65
N TRP A 489 7.66 -9.87 -24.92
CA TRP A 489 6.43 -9.18 -25.34
C TRP A 489 5.85 -8.44 -24.16
N GLN A 490 5.29 -7.24 -24.40
CA GLN A 490 4.57 -6.46 -23.40
C GLN A 490 3.29 -5.91 -24.02
N GLY A 491 2.24 -5.85 -23.22
CA GLY A 491 0.99 -5.20 -23.61
C GLY A 491 0.09 -5.01 -22.41
N SER A 492 -1.12 -4.50 -22.64
CA SER A 492 -2.15 -4.32 -21.61
C SER A 492 -1.62 -3.72 -20.31
N THR A 493 -1.62 -2.39 -20.19
CA THR A 493 -1.06 -1.70 -19.01
C THR A 493 -2.12 -0.96 -18.20
N THR A 494 -1.75 -0.58 -16.98
CA THR A 494 -2.49 0.37 -16.15
C THR A 494 -1.51 1.16 -15.27
N PHE A 495 -1.82 2.43 -15.04
CA PHE A 495 -1.10 3.29 -14.13
C PHE A 495 -1.67 3.19 -12.73
N ALA A 496 -0.79 3.22 -11.73
CA ALA A 496 -1.15 3.75 -10.43
C ALA A 496 -1.50 5.24 -10.57
N SER A 497 -2.59 5.70 -9.94
CA SER A 497 -3.04 7.10 -10.06
C SER A 497 -1.98 8.11 -9.57
N ASN A 498 -1.10 7.68 -8.66
CA ASN A 498 0.03 8.46 -8.16
C ASN A 498 1.28 8.44 -9.08
N ARG A 499 1.24 7.73 -10.22
CA ARG A 499 2.33 7.55 -11.20
C ARG A 499 3.60 6.87 -10.68
N GLU A 500 3.55 6.21 -9.52
CA GLU A 500 4.74 5.54 -8.96
C GLU A 500 4.92 4.11 -9.43
N ALA A 501 3.87 3.51 -10.00
CA ALA A 501 3.89 2.15 -10.49
C ALA A 501 3.06 1.99 -11.76
N VAL A 502 3.46 1.02 -12.58
CA VAL A 502 2.69 0.52 -13.73
C VAL A 502 2.55 -0.98 -13.57
N ILE A 503 1.31 -1.46 -13.68
CA ILE A 503 1.02 -2.89 -13.82
C ILE A 503 0.80 -3.18 -15.30
N PHE A 504 1.38 -4.26 -15.80
CA PHE A 504 1.31 -4.61 -17.22
C PHE A 504 1.37 -6.11 -17.44
N ALA A 505 0.89 -6.56 -18.59
CA ALA A 505 0.98 -7.96 -19.01
C ALA A 505 2.26 -8.17 -19.84
N ALA A 506 2.97 -9.26 -19.60
CA ALA A 506 4.18 -9.57 -20.36
C ALA A 506 4.45 -11.07 -20.52
N ARG A 507 5.19 -11.38 -21.57
CA ARG A 507 5.92 -12.65 -21.73
C ARG A 507 7.37 -12.40 -21.32
N SER A 508 7.81 -13.02 -20.22
CA SER A 508 9.11 -12.77 -19.59
C SER A 508 9.83 -14.07 -19.20
N MET A 509 11.07 -13.98 -18.72
CA MET A 509 11.85 -15.14 -18.26
C MET A 509 11.29 -15.80 -16.98
N ASP A 510 10.51 -15.07 -16.20
CA ASP A 510 10.05 -15.43 -14.86
C ASP A 510 8.53 -15.67 -14.77
N VAL A 511 7.88 -15.98 -15.91
CA VAL A 511 6.46 -16.35 -15.92
C VAL A 511 6.19 -17.60 -15.06
N ILE A 512 4.98 -17.69 -14.53
CA ILE A 512 4.48 -18.87 -13.85
C ILE A 512 4.05 -19.90 -14.90
N GLY A 513 4.53 -21.14 -14.83
CA GLY A 513 4.17 -22.18 -15.80
C GLY A 513 5.13 -22.29 -16.99
N ALA A 514 4.62 -22.77 -18.13
CA ALA A 514 5.42 -22.97 -19.34
C ALA A 514 5.64 -21.66 -20.07
N ARG A 515 6.89 -21.38 -20.46
CA ARG A 515 7.17 -20.29 -21.40
C ARG A 515 6.75 -20.70 -22.81
N ASN A 516 5.56 -20.25 -23.22
CA ASN A 516 4.99 -20.37 -24.56
C ASN A 516 4.23 -19.08 -24.91
N ASP A 517 3.70 -18.97 -26.13
CA ASP A 517 2.99 -17.77 -26.57
C ASP A 517 1.63 -17.56 -25.87
N ASP A 518 1.08 -18.60 -25.24
CA ASP A 518 -0.22 -18.57 -24.59
C ASP A 518 -0.12 -18.30 -23.07
N ASN A 519 1.10 -18.12 -22.55
CA ASN A 519 1.36 -17.79 -21.15
C ASN A 519 1.82 -16.32 -21.03
N ILE A 520 0.99 -15.54 -20.35
CA ILE A 520 1.19 -14.12 -20.12
C ILE A 520 0.95 -13.89 -18.64
N ASP A 521 1.86 -13.21 -17.97
CA ASP A 521 1.74 -12.87 -16.55
C ASP A 521 1.60 -11.36 -16.38
N LEU A 522 1.03 -10.96 -15.25
CA LEU A 522 1.01 -9.59 -14.76
C LEU A 522 2.30 -9.26 -13.98
N PHE A 523 2.87 -8.11 -14.29
CA PHE A 523 4.08 -7.57 -13.68
C PHE A 523 3.83 -6.17 -13.17
N VAL A 524 4.62 -5.75 -12.19
CA VAL A 524 4.70 -4.36 -11.73
C VAL A 524 6.10 -3.80 -11.96
N SER A 525 6.18 -2.57 -12.46
CA SER A 525 7.41 -1.78 -12.47
C SER A 525 7.20 -0.50 -11.66
N ARG A 526 8.21 -0.13 -10.88
CA ARG A 526 8.20 1.08 -10.06
C ARG A 526 9.06 2.17 -10.67
N ARG A 527 8.56 3.40 -10.60
CA ARG A 527 9.29 4.59 -11.02
C ARG A 527 10.47 4.83 -10.08
N GLN A 528 11.63 5.10 -10.67
CA GLN A 528 12.88 5.39 -9.96
C GLN A 528 13.03 6.90 -9.71
N PRO A 529 13.91 7.34 -8.79
CA PRO A 529 14.14 8.76 -8.51
C PRO A 529 14.60 9.58 -9.72
N ASP A 530 15.26 8.96 -10.71
CA ASP A 530 15.66 9.59 -11.97
C ASP A 530 14.53 9.69 -13.01
N GLY A 531 13.32 9.23 -12.64
CA GLY A 531 12.13 9.22 -13.48
C GLY A 531 12.01 8.02 -14.41
N SER A 532 13.01 7.14 -14.48
CA SER A 532 12.97 5.90 -15.27
C SER A 532 12.12 4.81 -14.61
N TRP A 533 11.77 3.77 -15.36
CA TRP A 533 11.03 2.61 -14.85
C TRP A 533 12.00 1.48 -14.48
N GLY A 534 11.86 0.97 -13.25
CA GLY A 534 12.67 -0.14 -12.74
C GLY A 534 12.39 -1.48 -13.43
N PRO A 535 13.16 -2.52 -13.11
CA PRO A 535 12.94 -3.85 -13.68
C PRO A 535 11.55 -4.41 -13.30
N PRO A 536 10.92 -5.21 -14.19
CA PRO A 536 9.69 -5.92 -13.87
C PRO A 536 9.82 -6.80 -12.62
N ALA A 537 8.81 -6.76 -11.75
CA ALA A 537 8.59 -7.76 -10.72
C ALA A 537 7.28 -8.51 -11.01
N ASN A 538 7.33 -9.85 -11.07
CA ASN A 538 6.14 -10.68 -11.22
C ASN A 538 5.18 -10.44 -10.05
N LEU A 539 3.89 -10.22 -10.32
CA LEU A 539 2.87 -9.95 -9.28
C LEU A 539 2.51 -11.17 -8.43
N GLY A 540 3.21 -12.27 -8.64
CA GLY A 540 3.14 -13.43 -7.80
C GLY A 540 1.95 -14.30 -8.14
N THR A 541 1.98 -15.47 -7.54
CA THR A 541 1.11 -16.57 -7.90
C THR A 541 -0.34 -16.38 -7.49
N THR A 542 -0.66 -15.43 -6.62
CA THR A 542 -2.05 -15.15 -6.22
C THR A 542 -2.85 -14.62 -7.41
N LEU A 543 -2.28 -13.66 -8.14
CA LEU A 543 -2.88 -13.09 -9.34
C LEU A 543 -2.55 -13.92 -10.58
N ASN A 544 -1.26 -14.24 -10.76
CA ASN A 544 -0.79 -14.96 -11.93
C ASN A 544 -0.99 -16.46 -11.78
N THR A 545 -1.42 -17.07 -12.86
CA THR A 545 -1.64 -18.50 -13.02
C THR A 545 -0.61 -19.06 -13.99
N PRO A 546 -0.52 -20.37 -14.14
CA PRO A 546 0.34 -20.94 -15.17
C PRO A 546 -0.11 -20.73 -16.64
N PHE A 547 -1.05 -19.82 -16.91
CA PHE A 547 -1.73 -19.64 -18.19
C PHE A 547 -1.75 -18.16 -18.61
N GLU A 548 -2.78 -17.71 -19.32
CA GLU A 548 -2.91 -16.30 -19.70
C GLU A 548 -3.57 -15.51 -18.57
N ASP A 549 -2.84 -14.54 -18.03
CA ASP A 549 -3.26 -13.49 -17.09
C ASP A 549 -2.86 -12.11 -17.63
N ARG A 550 -3.85 -11.28 -17.93
CA ARG A 550 -3.64 -10.05 -18.72
C ARG A 550 -4.68 -8.98 -18.44
N SER A 551 -4.61 -7.89 -19.22
CA SER A 551 -5.60 -6.80 -19.19
C SER A 551 -5.78 -6.19 -17.79
N PRO A 552 -4.70 -5.86 -17.05
CA PRO A 552 -4.82 -5.23 -15.76
C PRO A 552 -5.46 -3.84 -15.89
N PHE A 553 -6.32 -3.52 -14.94
CA PHE A 553 -6.87 -2.19 -14.69
C PHE A 553 -6.91 -1.96 -13.19
N LEU A 554 -6.03 -1.08 -12.70
CA LEU A 554 -6.00 -0.65 -11.31
C LEU A 554 -6.92 0.56 -11.17
N HIS A 555 -7.95 0.43 -10.34
CA HIS A 555 -8.86 1.54 -10.06
C HIS A 555 -8.11 2.67 -9.32
N PRO A 556 -8.52 3.94 -9.49
CA PRO A 556 -7.91 5.09 -8.78
C PRO A 556 -7.95 5.01 -7.25
N ASP A 557 -8.68 4.07 -6.66
CA ASP A 557 -8.63 3.76 -5.23
C ASP A 557 -7.28 3.14 -4.79
N MET A 558 -6.39 2.84 -5.75
CA MET A 558 -5.05 2.27 -5.55
C MET A 558 -5.05 0.88 -4.89
N ARG A 559 -6.22 0.22 -4.86
CA ARG A 559 -6.44 -1.04 -4.15
C ARG A 559 -7.10 -2.09 -5.03
N THR A 560 -8.05 -1.72 -5.87
CA THR A 560 -8.88 -2.65 -6.62
C THR A 560 -8.31 -2.88 -8.00
N LEU A 561 -7.86 -4.10 -8.27
CA LEU A 561 -7.35 -4.54 -9.58
C LEU A 561 -8.39 -5.41 -10.27
N TYR A 562 -8.75 -5.03 -11.48
CA TYR A 562 -9.49 -5.86 -12.43
C TYR A 562 -8.49 -6.44 -13.44
N PHE A 563 -8.62 -7.71 -13.76
CA PHE A 563 -7.75 -8.37 -14.74
C PHE A 563 -8.46 -9.57 -15.36
N SER A 564 -7.94 -10.07 -16.47
CA SER A 564 -8.50 -11.24 -17.14
C SER A 564 -7.59 -12.45 -16.95
N SER A 565 -8.17 -13.62 -16.71
CA SER A 565 -7.44 -14.87 -16.50
C SER A 565 -8.12 -16.06 -17.15
N SER A 566 -7.29 -16.95 -17.71
CA SER A 566 -7.71 -18.27 -18.19
C SER A 566 -7.45 -19.37 -17.14
N GLY A 567 -6.66 -19.09 -16.10
CA GLY A 567 -6.20 -20.11 -15.15
C GLY A 567 -6.98 -20.22 -13.85
N HIS A 568 -7.73 -19.19 -13.44
CA HIS A 568 -8.52 -19.20 -12.20
C HIS A 568 -9.84 -20.00 -12.32
N GLY A 569 -10.14 -20.52 -13.52
CA GLY A 569 -11.41 -21.17 -13.84
C GLY A 569 -12.47 -20.15 -14.27
N GLY A 570 -13.75 -20.50 -14.17
CA GLY A 570 -14.86 -19.61 -14.53
C GLY A 570 -15.72 -20.12 -15.68
N LEU A 571 -16.40 -19.22 -16.37
CA LEU A 571 -17.42 -19.49 -17.38
C LEU A 571 -16.83 -19.68 -18.80
N GLY A 572 -15.81 -18.90 -19.16
CA GLY A 572 -15.22 -18.86 -20.49
C GLY A 572 -13.73 -19.17 -20.54
N ASN A 573 -13.15 -19.00 -21.74
CA ASN A 573 -11.74 -19.27 -21.99
C ASN A 573 -10.82 -18.18 -21.40
N LEU A 574 -11.35 -16.99 -21.12
CA LEU A 574 -10.65 -15.90 -20.47
C LEU A 574 -11.73 -15.06 -19.78
N ASP A 575 -11.73 -15.06 -18.44
CA ASP A 575 -12.75 -14.40 -17.63
C ASP A 575 -12.15 -13.18 -16.90
N VAL A 576 -12.95 -12.17 -16.61
CA VAL A 576 -12.59 -11.02 -15.78
C VAL A 576 -12.73 -11.35 -14.30
N PHE A 577 -11.71 -10.99 -13.54
CA PHE A 577 -11.58 -11.14 -12.10
C PHE A 577 -11.29 -9.80 -11.41
N ILE A 578 -11.62 -9.71 -10.13
CA ILE A 578 -11.31 -8.60 -9.22
C ILE A 578 -10.47 -9.12 -8.06
N ALA A 579 -9.44 -8.37 -7.68
CA ALA A 579 -8.64 -8.61 -6.48
C ALA A 579 -8.30 -7.29 -5.78
N THR A 580 -8.12 -7.34 -4.46
CA THR A 580 -7.80 -6.16 -3.65
C THR A 580 -6.38 -6.26 -3.09
N ARG A 581 -5.61 -5.18 -3.21
CA ARG A 581 -4.24 -5.07 -2.69
C ARG A 581 -4.23 -5.01 -1.16
N ILE A 582 -3.47 -5.90 -0.53
CA ILE A 582 -3.32 -5.99 0.92
C ILE A 582 -2.07 -5.19 1.34
N GLY A 583 -2.23 -4.23 2.25
CA GLY A 583 -1.12 -3.39 2.71
C GLY A 583 -0.50 -2.52 1.61
N ASP A 584 0.65 -1.92 1.86
CA ASP A 584 1.22 -0.92 0.95
C ASP A 584 2.19 -1.51 -0.09
N GLY A 585 2.48 -2.81 0.00
CA GLY A 585 3.25 -3.55 -0.98
C GLY A 585 2.44 -3.91 -2.24
N TRP A 586 3.15 -4.30 -3.31
CA TRP A 586 2.55 -4.66 -4.61
C TRP A 586 2.37 -6.17 -4.82
N LEU A 587 2.86 -7.01 -3.91
CA LEU A 587 2.88 -8.47 -4.08
C LEU A 587 1.83 -9.21 -3.25
N GLU A 588 1.12 -8.50 -2.37
CA GLU A 588 0.08 -9.09 -1.52
C GLU A 588 -1.30 -8.67 -2.02
N TRP A 589 -2.10 -9.65 -2.44
CA TRP A 589 -3.44 -9.48 -2.98
C TRP A 589 -4.40 -10.49 -2.35
N THR A 590 -5.69 -10.18 -2.31
CA THR A 590 -6.72 -11.16 -2.00
C THR A 590 -6.79 -12.23 -3.11
N GLU A 591 -7.38 -13.39 -2.80
CA GLU A 591 -7.71 -14.35 -3.86
C GLU A 591 -8.68 -13.70 -4.86
N PRO A 592 -8.48 -13.86 -6.18
CA PRO A 592 -9.32 -13.23 -7.19
C PRO A 592 -10.76 -13.75 -7.17
N ALA A 593 -11.73 -12.85 -7.26
CA ALA A 593 -13.15 -13.18 -7.43
C ALA A 593 -13.58 -12.98 -8.90
N ASN A 594 -14.30 -13.94 -9.47
CA ASN A 594 -14.84 -13.86 -10.82
C ASN A 594 -16.03 -12.86 -10.86
N LEU A 595 -16.10 -11.99 -11.87
CA LEU A 595 -17.13 -10.94 -11.98
C LEU A 595 -18.54 -11.46 -12.35
N GLY A 596 -18.71 -12.77 -12.47
CA GLY A 596 -20.02 -13.39 -12.66
C GLY A 596 -20.54 -13.33 -14.11
N LYS A 597 -21.68 -13.98 -14.32
CA LYS A 597 -22.27 -14.27 -15.64
C LYS A 597 -22.84 -13.07 -16.41
N GLU A 598 -23.00 -11.94 -15.75
CA GLU A 598 -23.42 -10.70 -16.43
C GLU A 598 -22.26 -10.09 -17.22
N ILE A 599 -21.05 -10.19 -16.65
CA ILE A 599 -19.80 -9.69 -17.23
C ILE A 599 -19.14 -10.76 -18.10
N ASN A 600 -18.87 -11.94 -17.53
CA ASN A 600 -18.16 -13.02 -18.21
C ASN A 600 -19.08 -13.84 -19.10
N LYS A 601 -18.61 -14.14 -20.31
CA LYS A 601 -19.26 -14.91 -21.37
C LYS A 601 -18.47 -16.20 -21.62
N PRO A 602 -18.99 -17.14 -22.42
CA PRO A 602 -18.25 -18.38 -22.73
C PRO A 602 -16.97 -18.16 -23.54
N GLY A 603 -16.81 -16.97 -24.12
CA GLY A 603 -15.71 -16.58 -25.00
C GLY A 603 -14.48 -16.07 -24.24
N ARG A 604 -13.94 -14.95 -24.70
CA ARG A 604 -12.80 -14.27 -24.09
C ARG A 604 -13.23 -12.86 -23.70
N ASP A 605 -13.26 -12.58 -22.41
CA ASP A 605 -13.63 -11.29 -21.84
C ASP A 605 -12.37 -10.59 -21.31
N TRP A 606 -12.02 -9.47 -21.94
CA TRP A 606 -10.77 -8.76 -21.67
C TRP A 606 -10.86 -7.26 -21.91
N GLY A 607 -9.87 -6.53 -21.40
CA GLY A 607 -9.72 -5.10 -21.68
C GLY A 607 -10.69 -4.19 -20.92
N TYR A 608 -11.32 -4.66 -19.85
CA TYR A 608 -12.28 -3.87 -19.06
C TYR A 608 -11.58 -2.70 -18.36
N LYS A 609 -12.09 -1.49 -18.59
CA LYS A 609 -11.69 -0.24 -17.92
C LYS A 609 -12.86 0.30 -17.11
N ILE A 610 -12.66 0.48 -15.81
CA ILE A 610 -13.73 0.93 -14.91
C ILE A 610 -13.68 2.46 -14.77
N SER A 611 -14.83 3.12 -14.80
CA SER A 611 -14.94 4.54 -14.50
C SER A 611 -14.51 4.85 -13.07
N THR A 612 -14.06 6.09 -12.81
CA THR A 612 -13.55 6.52 -11.50
C THR A 612 -14.58 6.44 -10.37
N ASP A 613 -15.87 6.53 -10.70
CA ASP A 613 -16.96 6.31 -9.74
C ASP A 613 -17.24 4.82 -9.47
N GLY A 614 -16.56 3.93 -10.20
CA GLY A 614 -16.69 2.49 -10.07
C GLY A 614 -17.95 1.89 -10.71
N THR A 615 -18.80 2.67 -11.38
CA THR A 615 -20.15 2.23 -11.77
C THR A 615 -20.25 1.67 -13.17
N THR A 616 -19.33 2.01 -14.07
CA THR A 616 -19.38 1.66 -15.50
C THR A 616 -18.08 1.02 -15.93
N ALA A 617 -18.15 -0.09 -16.67
CA ALA A 617 -17.00 -0.69 -17.33
C ALA A 617 -17.09 -0.49 -18.85
N TYR A 618 -15.99 -0.08 -19.46
CA TYR A 618 -15.79 0.03 -20.91
C TYR A 618 -14.85 -1.08 -21.38
N PHE A 619 -15.19 -1.75 -22.48
CA PHE A 619 -14.41 -2.87 -22.99
C PHE A 619 -14.66 -3.05 -24.48
N SER A 620 -13.85 -3.87 -25.15
CA SER A 620 -14.11 -4.31 -26.52
C SER A 620 -14.60 -5.75 -26.53
N ALA A 621 -15.48 -6.08 -27.48
CA ALA A 621 -16.00 -7.43 -27.62
C ALA A 621 -16.10 -7.81 -29.09
N ASP A 622 -15.60 -9.01 -29.40
CA ASP A 622 -15.79 -9.66 -30.70
C ASP A 622 -17.05 -10.53 -30.63
N THR A 623 -18.05 -10.18 -31.43
CA THR A 623 -19.27 -10.99 -31.57
C THR A 623 -19.18 -11.79 -32.86
N PRO A 624 -19.37 -13.12 -32.85
CA PRO A 624 -19.28 -13.95 -34.05
C PRO A 624 -20.10 -13.38 -35.23
N GLY A 625 -19.41 -13.13 -36.35
CA GLY A 625 -20.01 -12.59 -37.57
C GLY A 625 -20.16 -11.05 -37.59
N LYS A 626 -19.68 -10.36 -36.55
CA LYS A 626 -19.52 -8.91 -36.50
C LYS A 626 -18.02 -8.55 -36.45
N ARG A 627 -17.74 -7.25 -36.58
CA ARG A 627 -16.44 -6.68 -36.22
C ARG A 627 -16.37 -6.49 -34.70
N GLU A 628 -15.16 -6.29 -34.19
CA GLU A 628 -14.98 -5.89 -32.79
C GLU A 628 -15.53 -4.48 -32.57
N GLU A 629 -16.31 -4.30 -31.51
CA GLU A 629 -16.94 -3.02 -31.15
C GLU A 629 -16.66 -2.71 -29.68
N LEU A 630 -16.72 -1.42 -29.33
CA LEU A 630 -16.65 -0.95 -27.95
C LEU A 630 -18.03 -1.02 -27.28
N TYR A 631 -18.05 -1.56 -26.06
CA TYR A 631 -19.22 -1.72 -25.22
C TYR A 631 -19.03 -1.02 -23.87
N GLN A 632 -20.16 -0.72 -23.23
CA GLN A 632 -20.22 -0.35 -21.82
C GLN A 632 -21.23 -1.22 -21.07
N VAL A 633 -20.97 -1.45 -19.79
CA VAL A 633 -21.85 -2.22 -18.90
C VAL A 633 -21.78 -1.66 -17.48
N ALA A 634 -22.89 -1.71 -16.74
CA ALA A 634 -22.86 -1.34 -15.33
C ALA A 634 -22.03 -2.38 -14.54
N VAL A 635 -21.23 -1.93 -13.58
CA VAL A 635 -20.52 -2.81 -12.67
C VAL A 635 -21.48 -3.23 -11.55
N PRO A 636 -21.72 -4.55 -11.35
CA PRO A 636 -22.49 -5.07 -10.23
C PRO A 636 -22.00 -4.51 -8.90
N GLU A 637 -22.91 -4.18 -7.97
CA GLU A 637 -22.57 -3.46 -6.73
C GLU A 637 -21.49 -4.17 -5.90
N GLN A 638 -21.56 -5.51 -5.83
CA GLN A 638 -20.58 -6.34 -5.11
C GLN A 638 -19.17 -6.36 -5.72
N PHE A 639 -19.02 -5.94 -6.98
CA PHE A 639 -17.74 -5.88 -7.69
C PHE A 639 -17.27 -4.44 -7.91
N ARG A 640 -17.90 -3.46 -7.27
CA ARG A 640 -17.46 -2.06 -7.33
C ARG A 640 -16.23 -1.81 -6.46
N PRO A 641 -15.33 -0.92 -6.89
CA PRO A 641 -14.15 -0.54 -6.13
C PRO A 641 -14.52 0.37 -4.96
N GLN A 642 -13.53 0.74 -4.14
CA GLN A 642 -13.75 1.74 -3.09
C GLN A 642 -13.96 3.13 -3.71
N PRO A 643 -14.87 3.95 -3.14
CA PRO A 643 -15.10 5.29 -3.64
C PRO A 643 -13.87 6.18 -3.40
N VAL A 644 -13.53 6.96 -4.42
CA VAL A 644 -12.49 7.99 -4.36
C VAL A 644 -13.11 9.38 -4.39
N SER A 645 -12.39 10.34 -3.82
CA SER A 645 -12.69 11.76 -3.97
C SER A 645 -11.98 12.33 -5.20
N THR A 646 -12.62 13.25 -5.90
CA THR A 646 -12.14 13.83 -7.15
C THR A 646 -12.02 15.34 -7.06
N ILE A 647 -10.92 15.90 -7.52
CA ILE A 647 -10.75 17.36 -7.59
C ILE A 647 -10.34 17.69 -9.00
N ARG A 648 -11.09 18.60 -9.62
CA ARG A 648 -10.81 19.16 -10.94
C ARG A 648 -10.51 20.63 -10.81
N GLY A 649 -9.76 21.18 -11.74
CA GLY A 649 -9.41 22.58 -11.67
C GLY A 649 -8.42 23.00 -12.72
N SER A 650 -7.94 24.24 -12.61
CA SER A 650 -6.86 24.77 -13.44
C SER A 650 -5.79 25.45 -12.60
N ILE A 651 -4.53 25.29 -12.97
CA ILE A 651 -3.38 26.03 -12.43
C ILE A 651 -3.04 27.16 -13.41
N LEU A 652 -3.22 28.40 -12.96
CA LEU A 652 -3.06 29.60 -13.76
C LEU A 652 -2.15 30.61 -13.07
N GLY A 653 -1.48 31.45 -13.85
CA GLY A 653 -0.82 32.66 -13.35
C GLY A 653 -1.82 33.74 -12.99
N LEU A 654 -1.33 34.81 -12.37
CA LEU A 654 -2.15 36.00 -12.06
C LEU A 654 -2.69 36.69 -13.32
N ASP A 655 -2.07 36.44 -14.48
CA ASP A 655 -2.52 36.90 -15.79
C ASP A 655 -3.61 36.01 -16.43
N GLY A 656 -4.02 34.94 -15.73
CA GLY A 656 -5.03 33.98 -16.17
C GLY A 656 -4.54 32.96 -17.20
N LYS A 657 -3.23 32.90 -17.49
CA LYS A 657 -2.66 31.93 -18.44
C LYS A 657 -2.19 30.65 -17.73
N PRO A 658 -2.19 29.50 -18.42
CA PRO A 658 -1.64 28.26 -17.88
C PRO A 658 -0.14 28.39 -17.58
N LEU A 659 0.30 27.72 -16.52
CA LEU A 659 1.70 27.70 -16.09
C LEU A 659 2.32 26.31 -16.23
N ALA A 660 3.61 26.29 -16.56
CA ALA A 660 4.43 25.09 -16.43
C ALA A 660 4.71 24.84 -14.93
N ALA A 661 3.81 24.10 -14.29
CA ALA A 661 3.85 23.77 -12.87
C ALA A 661 3.66 22.28 -12.65
N GLU A 662 3.94 21.81 -11.44
CA GLU A 662 3.58 20.49 -10.95
C GLU A 662 2.83 20.62 -9.63
N LEU A 663 1.86 19.73 -9.41
CA LEU A 663 1.09 19.65 -8.17
C LEU A 663 1.50 18.37 -7.44
N ARG A 664 2.20 18.53 -6.32
CA ARG A 664 2.63 17.45 -5.43
C ARG A 664 1.58 17.22 -4.36
N LEU A 665 1.14 15.98 -4.21
CA LEU A 665 0.20 15.55 -3.17
C LEU A 665 0.96 14.78 -2.08
N GLU A 666 0.61 15.04 -0.82
CA GLU A 666 1.18 14.38 0.36
C GLU A 666 0.05 13.97 1.31
N ASP A 667 0.12 12.77 1.88
CA ASP A 667 -0.74 12.35 2.99
C ASP A 667 -0.17 12.89 4.30
N LEU A 668 -0.85 13.87 4.90
CA LEU A 668 -0.38 14.55 6.12
C LEU A 668 -0.39 13.63 7.36
N GLY A 669 -1.12 12.52 7.32
CA GLY A 669 -1.11 11.54 8.40
C GLY A 669 0.14 10.66 8.42
N THR A 670 0.75 10.42 7.26
CA THR A 670 1.93 9.53 7.11
C THR A 670 3.20 10.28 6.73
N GLY A 671 3.08 11.47 6.12
CA GLY A 671 4.18 12.21 5.49
C GLY A 671 4.63 11.61 4.15
N GLU A 672 3.88 10.66 3.58
CA GLU A 672 4.22 10.01 2.32
C GLU A 672 3.64 10.76 1.10
N ALA A 673 4.34 10.69 -0.02
CA ALA A 673 3.85 11.21 -1.29
C ALA A 673 2.57 10.45 -1.71
N ALA A 674 1.50 11.21 -1.96
CA ALA A 674 0.22 10.67 -2.42
C ALA A 674 0.07 10.78 -3.95
N GLY A 675 0.88 11.60 -4.62
CA GLY A 675 0.88 11.71 -6.08
C GLY A 675 1.62 12.93 -6.61
N LEU A 676 1.88 12.89 -7.92
CA LEU A 676 2.43 14.01 -8.68
C LEU A 676 1.56 14.22 -9.91
N ILE A 677 1.03 15.43 -10.05
CA ILE A 677 0.06 15.79 -11.10
C ILE A 677 0.68 16.87 -11.98
N GLN A 678 0.61 16.66 -13.28
CA GLN A 678 1.00 17.66 -14.26
C GLN A 678 -0.28 18.25 -14.87
N PRO A 679 -0.50 19.58 -14.74
CA PRO A 679 -1.61 20.23 -15.40
C PRO A 679 -1.42 20.14 -16.92
N ASP A 680 -2.54 20.15 -17.63
CA ASP A 680 -2.59 20.26 -19.07
C ASP A 680 -1.84 21.54 -19.51
N PRO A 681 -0.83 21.44 -20.40
CA PRO A 681 0.02 22.57 -20.74
C PRO A 681 -0.68 23.67 -21.56
N GLU A 682 -1.82 23.37 -22.18
CA GLU A 682 -2.58 24.33 -22.99
C GLU A 682 -3.65 25.06 -22.17
N THR A 683 -4.24 24.38 -21.18
CA THR A 683 -5.41 24.88 -20.44
C THR A 683 -5.18 25.07 -18.94
N GLY A 684 -4.07 24.53 -18.42
CA GLY A 684 -3.76 24.47 -16.99
C GLY A 684 -4.61 23.44 -16.25
N ALA A 685 -5.50 22.71 -16.93
CA ALA A 685 -6.47 21.83 -16.31
C ALA A 685 -5.80 20.63 -15.62
N PHE A 686 -6.29 20.24 -14.45
CA PHE A 686 -5.83 19.06 -13.73
C PHE A 686 -6.99 18.24 -13.18
N PHE A 687 -6.74 16.96 -12.93
CA PHE A 687 -7.67 16.05 -12.27
C PHE A 687 -6.93 15.19 -11.25
N ILE A 688 -7.47 15.14 -10.03
CA ILE A 688 -6.92 14.42 -8.89
C ILE A 688 -7.92 13.36 -8.45
N THR A 689 -7.42 12.18 -8.10
CA THR A 689 -8.18 11.12 -7.44
C THR A 689 -7.50 10.78 -6.11
N LEU A 690 -8.24 10.83 -5.00
CA LEU A 690 -7.71 10.58 -3.66
C LEU A 690 -8.57 9.56 -2.90
N PRO A 691 -7.95 8.55 -2.27
CA PRO A 691 -8.66 7.68 -1.32
C PRO A 691 -9.26 8.47 -0.17
N SER A 692 -10.50 8.11 0.21
CA SER A 692 -11.23 8.74 1.32
C SER A 692 -10.64 8.37 2.70
N GLY A 693 -11.00 9.10 3.75
CA GLY A 693 -10.62 8.80 5.14
C GLY A 693 -9.27 9.34 5.59
N ARG A 694 -8.62 10.18 4.78
CA ARG A 694 -7.27 10.71 5.01
C ARG A 694 -7.26 12.24 4.91
N LEU A 695 -6.22 12.86 5.46
CA LEU A 695 -5.97 14.30 5.32
C LEU A 695 -4.78 14.46 4.38
N TYR A 696 -4.98 15.14 3.26
CA TYR A 696 -3.93 15.39 2.28
C TYR A 696 -3.53 16.86 2.28
N SER A 697 -2.35 17.14 1.77
CA SER A 697 -1.99 18.46 1.26
C SER A 697 -1.60 18.38 -0.20
N TYR A 698 -1.76 19.49 -0.91
CA TYR A 698 -1.06 19.72 -2.16
C TYR A 698 -0.13 20.93 -2.07
N THR A 699 0.93 20.89 -2.87
CA THR A 699 1.80 22.02 -3.15
C THR A 699 1.96 22.13 -4.67
N VAL A 700 1.64 23.29 -5.22
CA VAL A 700 1.90 23.65 -6.61
C VAL A 700 3.22 24.40 -6.67
N GLU A 701 4.14 23.93 -7.50
CA GLU A 701 5.47 24.50 -7.67
C GLU A 701 5.96 24.41 -9.11
N GLY A 702 7.00 25.17 -9.44
CA GLY A 702 7.60 25.16 -10.77
C GLY A 702 8.74 26.18 -10.86
N PRO A 703 9.56 26.13 -11.91
CA PRO A 703 10.68 27.06 -12.09
C PRO A 703 10.21 28.52 -12.05
N GLY A 704 10.73 29.31 -11.11
CA GLY A 704 10.39 30.73 -10.96
C GLY A 704 9.01 31.02 -10.33
N LEU A 705 8.26 29.99 -9.94
CA LEU A 705 6.95 30.13 -9.28
C LEU A 705 7.09 30.15 -7.76
N TYR A 706 6.20 30.89 -7.10
CA TYR A 706 6.04 30.78 -5.65
C TYR A 706 5.24 29.52 -5.30
N PRO A 707 5.72 28.67 -4.37
CA PRO A 707 5.00 27.47 -3.99
C PRO A 707 3.66 27.79 -3.28
N VAL A 708 2.54 27.43 -3.90
CA VAL A 708 1.20 27.59 -3.31
C VAL A 708 0.72 26.26 -2.76
N SER A 709 0.30 26.23 -1.50
CA SER A 709 -0.15 25.00 -0.84
C SER A 709 -1.59 25.10 -0.32
N ASN A 710 -2.23 23.94 -0.16
CA ASN A 710 -3.52 23.81 0.51
C ASN A 710 -3.69 22.41 1.11
N ASN A 711 -4.73 22.20 1.91
CA ASN A 711 -5.09 20.90 2.46
C ASN A 711 -6.45 20.44 1.93
N ILE A 712 -6.65 19.12 1.97
CA ILE A 712 -7.85 18.43 1.56
C ILE A 712 -8.18 17.44 2.67
N ASP A 713 -9.17 17.76 3.50
CA ASP A 713 -9.61 16.90 4.61
C ASP A 713 -10.71 15.94 4.16
N LEU A 714 -10.34 14.68 3.90
CA LEU A 714 -11.26 13.61 3.51
C LEU A 714 -11.59 12.66 4.68
N ARG A 715 -11.29 13.04 5.93
CA ARG A 715 -11.54 12.18 7.11
C ARG A 715 -13.03 12.07 7.47
N GLY A 716 -13.86 13.02 7.02
CA GLY A 716 -15.28 13.13 7.37
C GLY A 716 -16.22 12.09 6.75
N GLY A 717 -15.77 11.26 5.81
CA GLY A 717 -16.58 10.18 5.24
C GLY A 717 -16.47 10.03 3.71
N ALA A 718 -16.99 8.91 3.21
CA ALA A 718 -16.73 8.32 1.88
C ALA A 718 -17.61 8.83 0.73
N THR A 719 -18.13 10.05 0.79
CA THR A 719 -18.81 10.64 -0.38
C THR A 719 -17.79 11.08 -1.40
N ALA A 720 -17.99 10.76 -2.68
CA ALA A 720 -17.23 11.34 -3.77
C ALA A 720 -17.35 12.87 -3.68
N PHE A 721 -16.30 13.53 -3.21
CA PHE A 721 -16.19 14.98 -3.26
C PHE A 721 -15.82 15.34 -4.69
N ASP A 722 -16.56 16.26 -5.29
CA ASP A 722 -16.28 16.80 -6.60
C ASP A 722 -16.19 18.31 -6.44
N THR A 723 -14.97 18.82 -6.48
CA THR A 723 -14.68 20.24 -6.30
C THR A 723 -13.97 20.75 -7.54
N GLU A 724 -14.40 21.93 -7.99
CA GLU A 724 -13.70 22.70 -9.01
C GLU A 724 -12.83 23.77 -8.35
N ALA A 725 -11.56 23.84 -8.72
CA ALA A 725 -10.59 24.78 -8.12
C ALA A 725 -9.82 25.55 -9.19
N ILE A 726 -9.79 26.87 -9.07
CA ILE A 726 -8.79 27.70 -9.77
C ILE A 726 -7.67 27.98 -8.79
N ILE A 727 -6.46 27.51 -9.11
CA ILE A 727 -5.27 27.74 -8.32
C ILE A 727 -4.44 28.80 -9.03
N GLU A 728 -4.51 30.03 -8.52
CA GLU A 728 -3.67 31.13 -8.98
C GLU A 728 -2.28 31.04 -8.32
N VAL A 729 -1.23 31.06 -9.13
CA VAL A 729 0.15 30.93 -8.67
C VAL A 729 0.95 32.15 -9.14
N PRO A 730 1.43 33.00 -8.21
CA PRO A 730 2.31 34.10 -8.56
C PRO A 730 3.72 33.62 -8.87
N THR A 731 4.40 34.34 -9.74
CA THR A 731 5.84 34.22 -9.94
C THR A 731 6.61 34.85 -8.79
N LEU A 732 7.86 34.44 -8.61
CA LEU A 732 8.75 35.03 -7.61
C LEU A 732 9.12 36.48 -7.97
N GLU A 733 9.13 36.82 -9.26
CA GLU A 733 9.33 38.18 -9.76
C GLU A 733 8.17 39.09 -9.33
N GLU A 734 6.92 38.67 -9.55
CA GLU A 734 5.73 39.40 -9.11
C GLU A 734 5.72 39.62 -7.58
N ILE A 735 6.17 38.62 -6.80
CA ILE A 735 6.31 38.74 -5.34
C ILE A 735 7.41 39.74 -4.93
N GLN A 736 8.49 39.85 -5.70
CA GLN A 736 9.58 40.78 -5.42
C GLN A 736 9.23 42.23 -5.79
N GLU A 737 8.42 42.42 -6.81
CA GLU A 737 8.06 43.74 -7.34
C GLU A 737 6.80 44.32 -6.71
N GLY A 738 5.79 43.48 -6.44
CA GLY A 738 4.46 43.89 -5.99
C GLY A 738 4.14 43.61 -4.53
N ASP A 739 3.08 44.25 -4.05
CA ASP A 739 2.46 43.94 -2.76
C ASP A 739 1.44 42.80 -2.94
N ILE A 740 1.88 41.57 -2.63
CA ILE A 740 1.06 40.35 -2.78
C ILE A 740 0.73 39.77 -1.41
N THR A 741 -0.52 39.37 -1.19
CA THR A 741 -0.98 38.70 0.04
C THR A 741 -1.38 37.26 -0.25
N LEU A 742 -0.76 36.30 0.42
CA LEU A 742 -1.04 34.87 0.25
C LEU A 742 -1.43 34.22 1.60
N PRO A 743 -2.51 33.42 1.66
CA PRO A 743 -2.87 32.70 2.87
C PRO A 743 -1.91 31.51 3.12
N LEU A 744 -1.60 31.24 4.40
CA LEU A 744 -0.93 29.99 4.82
C LEU A 744 -1.99 28.94 5.12
N LYS A 745 -2.31 28.12 4.13
CA LYS A 745 -3.46 27.20 4.19
C LYS A 745 -3.15 25.90 4.93
N ASN A 746 -1.88 25.53 5.11
CA ASN A 746 -1.46 24.35 5.88
C ASN A 746 -0.90 24.73 7.26
N LEU A 747 -1.32 25.88 7.80
CA LEU A 747 -0.99 26.32 9.14
C LEU A 747 -2.14 25.99 10.12
N PHE A 748 -1.87 25.07 11.05
CA PHE A 748 -2.85 24.51 11.96
C PHE A 748 -2.56 24.88 13.41
N PHE A 749 -3.63 25.18 14.14
CA PHE A 749 -3.64 25.47 15.57
C PHE A 749 -4.80 24.72 16.22
N GLU A 750 -4.61 24.21 17.44
CA GLU A 750 -5.76 23.76 18.24
C GLU A 750 -6.65 24.96 18.64
N THR A 751 -7.92 24.67 18.93
CA THR A 751 -8.88 25.66 19.46
C THR A 751 -8.29 26.38 20.67
N ASP A 752 -8.38 27.71 20.69
CA ASP A 752 -7.83 28.59 21.73
C ASP A 752 -6.31 28.48 21.96
N LYS A 753 -5.56 27.88 21.03
CA LYS A 753 -4.10 27.78 21.10
C LYS A 753 -3.40 28.51 19.96
N TYR A 754 -2.13 28.82 20.20
CA TYR A 754 -1.18 29.43 19.26
C TYR A 754 0.10 28.58 19.09
N ALA A 755 0.13 27.37 19.67
CA ALA A 755 1.17 26.40 19.38
C ALA A 755 0.95 25.85 17.96
N ILE A 756 1.97 25.97 17.11
CA ILE A 756 1.96 25.46 15.74
C ILE A 756 1.99 23.92 15.81
N GLN A 757 1.09 23.27 15.08
CA GLN A 757 1.07 21.81 14.97
C GLN A 757 2.17 21.30 14.02
N ALA A 758 2.54 20.03 14.18
CA ALA A 758 3.69 19.47 13.45
C ALA A 758 3.49 19.46 11.93
N GLU A 759 2.24 19.26 11.50
CA GLU A 759 1.76 19.24 10.13
C GLU A 759 1.99 20.56 9.39
N SER A 760 2.25 21.66 10.11
CA SER A 760 2.48 22.99 9.53
C SER A 760 3.93 23.32 9.23
N PHE A 761 4.87 22.58 9.81
CA PHE A 761 6.29 22.87 9.64
C PHE A 761 6.78 22.80 8.19
N PRO A 762 6.31 21.86 7.33
CA PRO A 762 6.71 21.84 5.92
C PRO A 762 6.34 23.12 5.15
N GLU A 763 5.16 23.71 5.39
CA GLU A 763 4.76 24.97 4.74
C GLU A 763 5.63 26.14 5.21
N LEU A 764 5.91 26.21 6.52
CA LEU A 764 6.75 27.25 7.10
C LEU A 764 8.22 27.13 6.69
N ASP A 765 8.72 25.91 6.49
CA ASP A 765 10.07 25.65 6.00
C ASP A 765 10.22 26.16 4.55
N ARG A 766 9.24 25.86 3.67
CA ARG A 766 9.20 26.40 2.31
C ARG A 766 9.14 27.93 2.29
N LEU A 767 8.28 28.53 3.12
CA LEU A 767 8.21 29.99 3.25
C LEU A 767 9.56 30.58 3.68
N ALA A 768 10.21 29.99 4.68
CA ALA A 768 11.52 30.44 5.15
C ALA A 768 12.59 30.37 4.05
N GLU A 769 12.61 29.29 3.27
CA GLU A 769 13.54 29.10 2.15
C GLU A 769 13.35 30.18 1.08
N VAL A 770 12.10 30.43 0.65
CA VAL A 770 11.80 31.45 -0.36
C VAL A 770 12.17 32.85 0.13
N VAL A 771 11.79 33.21 1.36
CA VAL A 771 12.11 34.54 1.93
C VAL A 771 13.61 34.78 2.02
N LYS A 772 14.39 33.76 2.42
CA LYS A 772 15.86 33.84 2.45
C LYS A 772 16.46 33.95 1.05
N ALA A 773 16.06 33.06 0.15
CA ALA A 773 16.66 32.94 -1.17
C ALA A 773 16.46 34.20 -2.02
N TYR A 774 15.31 34.86 -1.88
CA TYR A 774 14.92 36.02 -2.69
C TYR A 774 14.99 37.35 -1.93
N GLY A 775 15.45 37.34 -0.67
CA GLY A 775 15.61 38.56 0.13
C GLY A 775 14.30 39.28 0.41
N LEU A 776 13.19 38.54 0.50
CA LEU A 776 11.84 39.12 0.59
C LEU A 776 11.59 39.77 1.94
N LYS A 777 10.73 40.79 1.97
CA LYS A 777 10.17 41.36 3.21
C LYS A 777 8.72 40.92 3.35
N VAL A 778 8.39 40.36 4.52
CA VAL A 778 7.08 39.77 4.77
C VAL A 778 6.47 40.27 6.07
N GLU A 779 5.17 40.50 6.05
CA GLU A 779 4.34 40.64 7.25
C GLU A 779 3.48 39.39 7.42
N VAL A 780 3.64 38.71 8.55
CA VAL A 780 2.74 37.64 8.98
C VAL A 780 1.53 38.27 9.66
N ALA A 781 0.37 38.17 9.01
CA ALA A 781 -0.88 38.77 9.46
C ALA A 781 -1.83 37.68 9.99
N GLY A 782 -2.10 37.69 11.30
CA GLY A 782 -3.03 36.76 11.95
C GLY A 782 -4.44 37.32 12.05
N HIS A 783 -5.45 36.47 11.81
CA HIS A 783 -6.87 36.83 11.86
C HIS A 783 -7.68 35.80 12.67
N THR A 784 -8.84 36.22 13.18
CA THR A 784 -9.82 35.35 13.86
C THR A 784 -11.21 35.53 13.26
N ASP A 785 -12.13 34.62 13.61
CA ASP A 785 -13.56 34.86 13.40
C ASP A 785 -14.14 35.80 14.48
N HIS A 786 -15.47 35.98 14.46
CA HIS A 786 -16.20 36.82 15.41
C HIS A 786 -16.51 36.14 16.76
N ILE A 787 -16.15 34.87 16.96
CA ILE A 787 -16.42 34.15 18.20
C ILE A 787 -15.39 34.56 19.24
N GLY A 788 -15.84 34.99 20.42
CA GLY A 788 -14.98 35.52 21.48
C GLY A 788 -14.97 37.05 21.57
N GLY A 789 -14.30 37.59 22.59
CA GLY A 789 -14.18 39.03 22.81
C GLY A 789 -13.14 39.67 21.87
N ALA A 790 -13.33 40.93 21.46
CA ALA A 790 -12.42 41.62 20.56
C ALA A 790 -10.96 41.67 21.06
N GLU A 791 -10.75 41.98 22.35
CA GLU A 791 -9.42 41.98 22.96
C GLU A 791 -8.78 40.58 22.98
N TYR A 792 -9.59 39.55 23.23
CA TYR A 792 -9.13 38.15 23.23
C TYR A 792 -8.69 37.73 21.82
N ASN A 793 -9.51 38.02 20.82
CA ASN A 793 -9.24 37.71 19.41
C ASN A 793 -8.03 38.47 18.86
N GLN A 794 -7.85 39.72 19.29
CA GLN A 794 -6.66 40.51 18.99
C GLN A 794 -5.40 39.87 19.58
N ALA A 795 -5.44 39.46 20.86
CA ALA A 795 -4.31 38.80 21.51
C ALA A 795 -3.99 37.44 20.87
N LEU A 796 -5.01 36.63 20.57
CA LEU A 796 -4.85 35.31 19.97
C LEU A 796 -4.23 35.40 18.57
N SER A 797 -4.74 36.28 17.72
CA SER A 797 -4.17 36.50 16.38
C SER A 797 -2.73 37.02 16.42
N GLN A 798 -2.41 37.95 17.34
CA GLN A 798 -1.04 38.44 17.52
C GLN A 798 -0.10 37.31 17.95
N ASN A 799 -0.51 36.49 18.92
CA ASN A 799 0.31 35.37 19.40
C ASN A 799 0.56 34.33 18.30
N ARG A 800 -0.44 34.07 17.44
CA ARG A 800 -0.27 33.18 16.27
C ARG A 800 0.70 33.74 15.25
N ALA A 801 0.58 35.02 14.92
CA ALA A 801 1.53 35.69 14.01
C ALA A 801 2.96 35.67 14.58
N GLU A 802 3.13 35.93 15.88
CA GLU A 802 4.44 35.90 16.54
C GLU A 802 5.02 34.49 16.61
N ALA A 803 4.20 33.45 16.80
CA ALA A 803 4.64 32.07 16.77
C ALA A 803 5.24 31.69 15.40
N VAL A 804 4.58 32.10 14.31
CA VAL A 804 5.09 31.89 12.95
C VAL A 804 6.39 32.66 12.73
N ARG A 805 6.44 33.94 13.14
CA ARG A 805 7.67 34.75 13.07
C ARG A 805 8.82 34.10 13.82
N ALA A 806 8.60 33.67 15.06
CA ALA A 806 9.62 33.00 15.88
C ALA A 806 10.13 31.73 15.19
N TYR A 807 9.25 30.97 14.54
CA TYR A 807 9.64 29.79 13.77
C TYR A 807 10.50 30.16 12.55
N LEU A 808 10.10 31.15 11.74
CA LEU A 808 10.89 31.59 10.58
C LEU A 808 12.28 32.10 10.97
N LEU A 809 12.39 32.82 12.09
CA LEU A 809 13.68 33.24 12.66
C LEU A 809 14.55 32.02 13.02
N SER A 810 13.95 30.97 13.61
CA SER A 810 14.66 29.73 13.94
C SER A 810 15.18 28.98 12.71
N ARG A 811 14.59 29.22 11.53
CA ARG A 811 15.02 28.70 10.22
C ARG A 811 15.99 29.63 9.48
N GLY A 812 16.43 30.71 10.13
CA GLY A 812 17.50 31.59 9.65
C GLY A 812 17.05 32.76 8.76
N VAL A 813 15.75 33.08 8.72
CA VAL A 813 15.29 34.32 8.09
C VAL A 813 15.72 35.52 8.94
N ALA A 814 16.16 36.62 8.32
CA ALA A 814 16.64 37.78 9.07
C ALA A 814 15.48 38.55 9.75
N ALA A 815 15.75 39.13 10.93
CA ALA A 815 14.71 39.75 11.75
C ALA A 815 14.10 41.01 11.14
N ASP A 816 14.84 41.72 10.27
CA ASP A 816 14.40 42.88 9.50
C ASP A 816 13.56 42.50 8.26
N GLN A 817 13.52 41.22 7.90
CA GLN A 817 12.67 40.69 6.83
C GLN A 817 11.28 40.29 7.30
N ILE A 818 11.04 40.15 8.62
CA ILE A 818 9.77 39.60 9.14
C ILE A 818 9.11 40.54 10.15
N ASN A 819 7.93 41.03 9.79
CA ASN A 819 6.98 41.65 10.71
C ASN A 819 5.87 40.66 11.11
N ALA A 820 5.29 40.82 12.30
CA ALA A 820 4.14 40.02 12.75
C ALA A 820 3.06 40.92 13.36
N ALA A 821 1.84 40.82 12.85
CA ALA A 821 0.70 41.62 13.29
C ALA A 821 -0.57 40.77 13.42
N GLY A 822 -1.24 40.87 14.57
CA GLY A 822 -2.59 40.38 14.75
C GLY A 822 -3.62 41.43 14.35
N TYR A 823 -4.67 41.03 13.65
CA TYR A 823 -5.79 41.89 13.24
C TYR A 823 -7.11 41.49 13.89
N GLY A 824 -7.12 40.44 14.72
CA GLY A 824 -8.31 39.91 15.36
C GLY A 824 -9.43 39.65 14.35
N LEU A 825 -10.63 40.11 14.68
CA LEU A 825 -11.83 39.97 13.85
C LEU A 825 -12.08 41.16 12.89
N ALA A 826 -11.14 42.11 12.79
CA ALA A 826 -11.37 43.38 12.09
C ALA A 826 -11.36 43.28 10.56
N GLN A 827 -10.82 42.20 9.99
CA GLN A 827 -10.65 42.01 8.54
C GLN A 827 -11.21 40.65 8.07
N PRO A 828 -12.55 40.43 8.16
CA PRO A 828 -13.18 39.21 7.68
C PRO A 828 -13.14 39.13 6.15
N VAL A 829 -12.84 37.94 5.62
CA VAL A 829 -12.83 37.62 4.19
C VAL A 829 -14.08 36.83 3.77
N ALA A 830 -14.85 36.32 4.73
CA ALA A 830 -16.09 35.59 4.50
C ALA A 830 -17.16 35.89 5.56
N ASN A 831 -18.40 35.48 5.29
CA ASN A 831 -19.51 35.67 6.23
C ASN A 831 -19.25 34.90 7.54
N ASN A 832 -19.33 35.58 8.67
CA ASN A 832 -19.12 35.01 9.99
C ASN A 832 -20.30 34.18 10.51
N GLU A 833 -21.45 34.24 9.85
CA GLU A 833 -22.66 33.51 10.27
C GLU A 833 -22.57 32.00 10.00
N THR A 834 -21.80 31.56 9.00
CA THR A 834 -21.64 30.14 8.65
C THR A 834 -20.34 29.57 9.23
N GLU A 835 -20.27 28.26 9.47
CA GLU A 835 -19.04 27.64 9.98
C GLU A 835 -17.94 27.68 8.92
N GLU A 836 -18.29 27.49 7.65
CA GLU A 836 -17.38 27.58 6.51
C GLU A 836 -16.75 28.97 6.41
N GLY A 837 -17.55 30.03 6.58
CA GLY A 837 -17.03 31.40 6.52
C GLY A 837 -16.23 31.78 7.77
N ARG A 838 -16.59 31.27 8.96
CA ARG A 838 -15.73 31.39 10.14
C ARG A 838 -14.39 30.70 9.95
N ALA A 839 -14.37 29.51 9.37
CA ALA A 839 -13.13 28.79 9.07
C ALA A 839 -12.20 29.61 8.15
N LEU A 840 -12.73 30.26 7.11
CA LEU A 840 -11.97 31.17 6.24
C LEU A 840 -11.44 32.40 6.97
N ASN A 841 -12.15 32.90 7.98
CA ASN A 841 -11.72 34.05 8.78
C ASN A 841 -10.64 33.70 9.81
N ARG A 842 -10.60 32.46 10.31
CA ARG A 842 -9.55 31.94 11.20
C ARG A 842 -8.30 31.57 10.38
N ARG A 843 -7.58 32.59 9.89
CA ARG A 843 -6.45 32.42 8.98
C ARG A 843 -5.19 33.15 9.45
N VAL A 844 -4.06 32.76 8.89
CA VAL A 844 -2.83 33.56 8.84
C VAL A 844 -2.47 33.75 7.38
N GLU A 845 -2.08 34.97 7.02
CA GLU A 845 -1.65 35.31 5.67
C GLU A 845 -0.25 35.96 5.72
N VAL A 846 0.49 35.83 4.64
CA VAL A 846 1.78 36.46 4.43
C VAL A 846 1.58 37.59 3.43
N ARG A 847 1.93 38.81 3.83
CA ARG A 847 1.95 39.98 2.95
C ARG A 847 3.38 40.26 2.54
N PHE A 848 3.69 39.99 1.28
CA PHE A 848 4.94 40.36 0.66
C PHE A 848 4.93 41.85 0.35
N ARG A 849 6.03 42.53 0.66
CA ARG A 849 6.22 43.96 0.36
C ARG A 849 7.22 44.11 -0.76
N GLY A 850 6.72 44.51 -1.93
CA GLY A 850 7.52 44.65 -3.14
C GLY A 850 8.52 45.81 -3.03
N SER A 851 9.61 45.72 -3.79
CA SER A 851 10.63 46.77 -3.86
C SER A 851 10.11 48.11 -4.39
N GLU A 852 9.03 48.12 -5.18
CA GLU A 852 8.36 49.35 -5.63
C GLU A 852 7.47 50.00 -4.55
N GLY A 853 6.89 49.20 -3.65
CA GLY A 853 6.07 49.68 -2.51
C GLY A 853 6.88 50.33 -1.38
N VAL A 854 8.21 50.26 -1.43
CA VAL A 854 9.13 50.88 -0.45
C VAL A 854 9.56 52.30 -0.89
N ARG A 855 9.08 52.80 -2.03
CA ARG A 855 9.23 54.23 -2.37
C ARG A 855 8.15 55.04 -1.66
N GLU A 856 8.52 55.56 -0.48
CA GLU A 856 7.78 56.51 0.37
C GLU A 856 7.11 57.66 -0.39
#